data_AF-A0A3N5R842-F1
#
_entry.id   AF-A0A3N5R842-F1
#
_cell.length_a   1.000
_cell.length_b   1.000
_cell.length_c   1.000
_cell.angle_alpha   90.00
_cell.angle_beta   90.00
_cell.angle_gamma   90.00
#
_symmetry.space_group_name_H-M   'P 1'
#
loop_
_entity.id
_entity.type
_entity.pdbx_description
1 polymer ?
#
loop_
_entity_poly.entity_id
_entity_poly.type
_entity_poly.pdbx_seq_one_letter_code
_entity_poly.pdbx_strand_id
1 'polypeptide(L)'
;MKKRIRYMIFALVVVTSLIAGGLALAEDGLIYRRNVSKTPELETEKAAVYMMDFYVPAQDSTGLVAPVDDYILADEVTVGYEPRDYAKPLISVYIDGVEGIPGEDEKGGIVYGAFDAFVGYSLDDGDSWRNENLSRSADLSSFNLANGLPFPGGVHNVVHQVAEDKILAVWASKYCQSGFPLYSLDPTEEAIYLGDLETNYGKNALYLYDLFGVAGKQGSVDYTLQGYTDVGEIPYSCIWTARGKLLPGNDPMTADMTEASHVVWMAPERLTSGVRDANLPAVDCAKNAGCALTWQEDPEGLRPGKGLGPGEGWSGAIVNAKTDIWYSYISFADFDYVFSVEDDPASEMLIEDYELLKGAAMDRPKPFVPMAMPVRLTDNDMCRATASTKQPEDPFCWIDFDSIDDIDHSNITSFIDNLTAPEAGADFCTTSVDWINPGGTTLPICVTEDLRWMIGRVGSSRVRMVLKAYTPPGAPDHDGDGVPDASAWLSLAAEETKALGVTGDLDGDGKADIDPVDIGKDMFYHSFDYAKPYNLHVNTALDSVDDSAYIVQQGGMINQPAKCSPYFITTADTNPAATCPEAGGFYDVQIDPFTETEYYLTEISRRFALTLNNISNITNTEINQSGLAGMLIYKQGIIWQGGPADIMLRRLVVPDDFDASVDNPFAFENMECDEWLYTDGSNPNYLKGICMSPAINISGSTIKTCTVGTGNEQCAAAFPVADDGTIPDELSVDQFPKVLEWRQCDGLAAIDGCENSVDTTGDLDDQSWENPFDVAKGHRGFLYGDYVMMMYAWSPNWQSNAVGNDHYNLYQRRSFDGGLTWTTTPSSWCDAYGVCGDGLDALEYYYGETIGEFVPFVWTYGAGEFEQARNLSLLHGNKVTILDPRYSPPGGLKQYSTIRTDWLDANADLINFTSDDELPYPDDAAIDPSKYYLVYETGDNTTVAVGEAIPLDLFYSRGTAFGDTLEWYDYVNDENDDILVEPRWPWLENAAEDLSGEASVVMNPGGTFAYSVWNQWREEI
;
A
#
# COMPACT_ATOMS: atom_id res chain seq x y z
N MET A 1 -35.84 -21.39 -29.68
CA MET A 1 -35.17 -22.70 -29.86
C MET A 1 -34.03 -22.68 -30.88
N LYS A 2 -34.26 -22.40 -32.18
CA LYS A 2 -33.17 -22.38 -33.20
C LYS A 2 -32.08 -21.31 -33.01
N LYS A 3 -32.38 -20.17 -32.36
CA LYS A 3 -31.39 -19.14 -32.00
C LYS A 3 -30.50 -19.62 -30.84
N ARG A 4 -31.10 -20.09 -29.73
CA ARG A 4 -30.37 -20.68 -28.58
C ARG A 4 -29.44 -21.84 -28.96
N ILE A 5 -29.87 -22.75 -29.85
CA ILE A 5 -29.01 -23.85 -30.33
C ILE A 5 -27.84 -23.34 -31.16
N ARG A 6 -28.01 -22.24 -31.92
CA ARG A 6 -26.89 -21.62 -32.66
C ARG A 6 -25.92 -20.90 -31.74
N TYR A 7 -26.39 -20.24 -30.69
CA TYR A 7 -25.54 -19.62 -29.67
C TYR A 7 -24.76 -20.66 -28.87
N MET A 8 -25.38 -21.77 -28.45
CA MET A 8 -24.68 -22.90 -27.83
C MET A 8 -23.60 -23.50 -28.73
N ILE A 9 -23.91 -23.75 -30.00
CA ILE A 9 -22.93 -24.33 -30.93
C ILE A 9 -21.78 -23.36 -31.20
N PHE A 10 -22.05 -22.05 -31.25
CA PHE A 10 -21.02 -21.03 -31.42
C PHE A 10 -20.13 -20.93 -30.18
N ALA A 11 -20.72 -20.86 -28.98
CA ALA A 11 -19.98 -20.87 -27.72
C ALA A 11 -19.14 -22.14 -27.57
N LEU A 12 -19.70 -23.32 -27.88
CA LEU A 12 -18.98 -24.59 -27.80
C LEU A 12 -17.77 -24.61 -28.75
N VAL A 13 -17.90 -24.06 -29.96
CA VAL A 13 -16.82 -23.99 -30.96
C VAL A 13 -15.73 -23.01 -30.54
N VAL A 14 -16.08 -21.86 -29.96
CA VAL A 14 -15.13 -20.89 -29.39
C VAL A 14 -14.37 -21.50 -28.21
N VAL A 15 -15.08 -22.16 -27.29
CA VAL A 15 -14.47 -22.91 -26.18
C VAL A 15 -13.53 -24.00 -26.69
N THR A 16 -13.91 -24.77 -27.72
CA THR A 16 -12.99 -25.77 -28.30
C THR A 16 -11.79 -25.18 -29.04
N SER A 17 -11.87 -23.93 -29.52
CA SER A 17 -10.73 -23.27 -30.19
C SER A 17 -9.76 -22.66 -29.18
N LEU A 18 -10.27 -22.12 -28.07
CA LEU A 18 -9.45 -21.74 -26.90
C LEU A 18 -8.67 -22.96 -26.35
N ILE A 19 -9.30 -24.14 -26.31
CA ILE A 19 -8.67 -25.38 -25.82
C ILE A 19 -7.61 -25.93 -26.79
N ALA A 20 -7.80 -25.82 -28.11
CA ALA A 20 -6.91 -26.46 -29.08
C ALA A 20 -5.56 -25.74 -29.24
N GLY A 21 -5.45 -24.47 -28.86
CA GLY A 21 -4.18 -23.72 -28.81
C GLY A 21 -3.30 -24.08 -27.60
N GLY A 22 -3.87 -24.70 -26.56
CA GLY A 22 -3.22 -24.94 -25.27
C GLY A 22 -2.62 -26.33 -25.06
N LEU A 23 -2.40 -27.17 -26.09
CA LEU A 23 -2.03 -28.60 -25.90
C LEU A 23 -0.62 -28.88 -25.30
N ALA A 24 -0.03 -27.91 -24.62
CA ALA A 24 1.03 -28.11 -23.62
C ALA A 24 0.61 -27.43 -22.29
N LEU A 25 -0.53 -27.82 -21.72
CA LEU A 25 -0.90 -27.39 -20.38
C LEU A 25 0.06 -28.03 -19.38
N ALA A 26 0.79 -27.21 -18.64
CA ALA A 26 1.30 -27.60 -17.33
C ALA A 26 0.07 -27.91 -16.47
N GLU A 27 -0.09 -29.16 -16.06
CA GLU A 27 -1.09 -29.54 -15.07
C GLU A 27 -0.62 -29.00 -13.72
N ASP A 28 -1.43 -28.17 -13.07
CA ASP A 28 -1.11 -27.66 -11.75
C ASP A 28 -1.09 -28.80 -10.70
N GLY A 29 -0.19 -28.66 -9.73
CA GLY A 29 -0.08 -29.57 -8.60
C GLY A 29 -1.32 -29.58 -7.72
N LEU A 30 -1.49 -30.62 -6.90
CA LEU A 30 -2.46 -30.64 -5.82
C LEU A 30 -2.19 -29.44 -4.89
N ILE A 31 -3.23 -28.71 -4.49
CA ILE A 31 -3.10 -27.58 -3.57
C ILE A 31 -2.92 -28.10 -2.14
N TYR A 32 -1.84 -27.68 -1.48
CA TYR A 32 -1.54 -28.00 -0.09
C TYR A 32 -2.09 -26.92 0.84
N ARG A 33 -3.26 -27.17 1.47
CA ARG A 33 -3.85 -26.25 2.45
C ARG A 33 -3.41 -26.64 3.87
N ARG A 34 -2.99 -25.65 4.66
CA ARG A 34 -2.59 -25.81 6.06
C ARG A 34 -3.20 -24.69 6.90
N ASN A 35 -3.67 -25.03 8.10
CA ASN A 35 -4.13 -24.03 9.06
C ASN A 35 -2.89 -23.45 9.77
N VAL A 36 -2.53 -22.22 9.42
CA VAL A 36 -1.37 -21.52 10.00
C VAL A 36 -1.62 -21.20 11.47
N SER A 37 -2.72 -20.52 11.82
CA SER A 37 -2.96 -20.03 13.19
C SER A 37 -3.19 -21.16 14.21
N LYS A 38 -3.77 -22.28 13.77
CA LYS A 38 -4.15 -23.46 14.59
C LYS A 38 -5.18 -23.13 15.68
N THR A 39 -5.96 -22.07 15.48
CA THR A 39 -6.93 -21.51 16.43
C THR A 39 -8.30 -21.31 15.77
N PRO A 40 -8.96 -22.39 15.29
CA PRO A 40 -10.23 -22.29 14.57
C PRO A 40 -11.39 -21.68 15.40
N GLU A 41 -11.22 -21.56 16.72
CA GLU A 41 -12.16 -20.94 17.64
C GLU A 41 -11.94 -19.43 17.86
N LEU A 42 -10.82 -18.89 17.37
CA LEU A 42 -10.46 -17.48 17.50
C LEU A 42 -10.69 -16.76 16.17
N GLU A 43 -10.74 -15.43 16.26
CA GLU A 43 -10.78 -14.56 15.10
C GLU A 43 -9.36 -14.24 14.67
N THR A 44 -9.06 -14.45 13.38
CA THR A 44 -7.75 -14.19 12.77
C THR A 44 -7.92 -13.19 11.62
N GLU A 45 -7.13 -12.11 11.63
CA GLU A 45 -7.13 -11.11 10.57
C GLU A 45 -5.71 -10.66 10.13
N LYS A 46 -5.67 -9.82 9.07
CA LYS A 46 -4.46 -9.13 8.59
C LYS A 46 -3.34 -10.10 8.19
N ALA A 47 -3.71 -11.26 7.66
CA ALA A 47 -2.76 -12.25 7.19
C ALA A 47 -1.94 -11.74 5.99
N ALA A 48 -0.61 -11.82 6.07
CA ALA A 48 0.29 -11.51 4.97
C ALA A 48 1.45 -12.51 4.93
N VAL A 49 1.96 -12.83 3.74
CA VAL A 49 3.11 -13.74 3.56
C VAL A 49 4.23 -13.12 2.73
N TYR A 50 5.47 -13.36 3.14
CA TYR A 50 6.68 -13.08 2.37
C TYR A 50 7.59 -14.31 2.32
N MET A 51 8.42 -14.37 1.28
CA MET A 51 9.40 -15.42 1.03
C MET A 51 10.80 -14.82 1.13
N MET A 52 11.69 -15.46 1.89
CA MET A 52 13.12 -15.10 1.90
C MET A 52 13.80 -15.53 0.59
N ASP A 53 14.85 -14.81 0.21
CA ASP A 53 15.51 -14.98 -1.09
C ASP A 53 16.69 -15.95 -1.07
N PHE A 54 16.69 -16.94 -0.17
CA PHE A 54 17.72 -17.99 -0.05
C PHE A 54 17.09 -19.30 0.40
N TYR A 55 17.87 -20.39 0.37
CA TYR A 55 17.43 -21.71 0.82
C TYR A 55 17.95 -22.06 2.21
N VAL A 56 17.15 -22.83 2.92
CA VAL A 56 17.56 -23.59 4.11
C VAL A 56 17.30 -25.08 3.90
N PRO A 57 17.95 -25.98 4.65
CA PRO A 57 17.57 -27.39 4.65
C PRO A 57 16.09 -27.53 5.03
N ALA A 58 15.35 -28.34 4.26
CA ALA A 58 13.93 -28.56 4.50
C ALA A 58 13.72 -29.17 5.89
N GLN A 59 12.88 -28.51 6.69
CA GLN A 59 12.65 -28.86 8.07
C GLN A 59 11.20 -28.58 8.47
N ASP A 60 10.56 -29.59 9.06
CA ASP A 60 9.20 -29.44 9.56
C ASP A 60 9.12 -28.59 10.85
N SER A 61 7.89 -28.22 11.21
CA SER A 61 7.59 -27.44 12.41
C SER A 61 7.92 -28.15 13.72
N THR A 62 8.24 -29.46 13.71
CA THR A 62 8.77 -30.19 14.87
C THR A 62 10.29 -30.15 14.97
N GLY A 63 10.97 -29.67 13.92
CA GLY A 63 12.42 -29.63 13.82
C GLY A 63 13.02 -30.84 13.11
N LEU A 64 12.20 -31.70 12.51
CA LEU A 64 12.67 -32.84 11.73
C LEU A 64 13.17 -32.36 10.38
N VAL A 65 14.48 -32.52 10.14
CA VAL A 65 15.09 -32.27 8.83
C VAL A 65 14.78 -33.45 7.91
N ALA A 66 13.99 -33.20 6.86
CA ALA A 66 13.59 -34.18 5.87
C ALA A 66 13.23 -33.48 4.55
N PRO A 67 13.40 -34.15 3.39
CA PRO A 67 13.00 -33.58 2.11
C PRO A 67 11.49 -33.34 2.06
N VAL A 68 11.06 -32.28 1.39
CA VAL A 68 9.66 -32.08 1.00
C VAL A 68 9.36 -33.03 -0.16
N ASP A 69 8.56 -34.07 0.06
CA ASP A 69 8.23 -35.11 -0.94
C ASP A 69 6.79 -35.10 -1.43
N ASP A 70 6.00 -34.13 -0.97
CA ASP A 70 4.59 -33.94 -1.30
C ASP A 70 4.44 -32.95 -2.47
N TYR A 71 5.07 -33.18 -3.62
CA TYR A 71 4.76 -32.44 -4.86
C TYR A 71 4.05 -33.36 -5.84
N ILE A 72 2.75 -33.51 -5.67
CA ILE A 72 1.90 -34.45 -6.41
C ILE A 72 0.99 -33.65 -7.35
N LEU A 73 0.81 -34.13 -8.58
CA LEU A 73 -0.14 -33.54 -9.53
C LEU A 73 -1.60 -33.74 -9.06
N ALA A 74 -2.53 -33.05 -9.72
CA ALA A 74 -3.96 -33.12 -9.41
C ALA A 74 -4.55 -34.54 -9.49
N ASP A 75 -3.87 -35.50 -10.12
CA ASP A 75 -4.26 -36.92 -10.15
C ASP A 75 -3.98 -37.69 -8.84
N GLU A 76 -3.42 -37.01 -7.83
CA GLU A 76 -3.07 -37.53 -6.49
C GLU A 76 -2.06 -38.70 -6.48
N VAL A 77 -1.44 -39.03 -7.62
CA VAL A 77 -0.55 -40.20 -7.74
C VAL A 77 0.75 -39.88 -8.47
N THR A 78 0.72 -38.94 -9.42
CA THR A 78 1.88 -38.55 -10.19
C THR A 78 2.71 -37.54 -9.43
N VAL A 79 3.97 -37.88 -9.18
CA VAL A 79 4.95 -36.95 -8.61
C VAL A 79 5.29 -35.89 -9.66
N GLY A 80 4.97 -34.63 -9.38
CA GLY A 80 5.24 -33.47 -10.22
C GLY A 80 6.68 -32.98 -10.11
N TYR A 81 7.29 -33.09 -8.92
CA TYR A 81 8.69 -32.76 -8.68
C TYR A 81 9.38 -33.81 -7.82
N GLU A 82 10.66 -34.06 -8.07
CA GLU A 82 11.48 -34.88 -7.17
C GLU A 82 11.54 -34.25 -5.77
N PRO A 83 11.68 -35.05 -4.70
CA PRO A 83 11.77 -34.55 -3.34
C PRO A 83 12.83 -33.46 -3.18
N ARG A 84 12.50 -32.39 -2.45
CA ARG A 84 13.32 -31.20 -2.29
C ARG A 84 13.97 -31.18 -0.90
N ASP A 85 15.29 -31.34 -0.85
CA ASP A 85 16.09 -31.32 0.39
C ASP A 85 16.23 -29.93 1.03
N TYR A 86 15.92 -28.89 0.26
CA TYR A 86 15.99 -27.48 0.63
C TYR A 86 14.67 -26.78 0.34
N ALA A 87 14.30 -25.82 1.20
CA ALA A 87 13.08 -25.03 1.11
C ALA A 87 13.38 -23.54 1.22
N LYS A 88 12.48 -22.71 0.69
CA LYS A 88 12.55 -21.26 0.85
C LYS A 88 11.78 -20.87 2.11
N PRO A 89 12.41 -20.17 3.08
CA PRO A 89 11.69 -19.75 4.28
C PRO A 89 10.49 -18.87 3.94
N LEU A 90 9.32 -19.23 4.47
CA LEU A 90 8.09 -18.45 4.37
C LEU A 90 7.76 -17.84 5.72
N ILE A 91 7.54 -16.53 5.74
CA ILE A 91 7.16 -15.80 6.96
C ILE A 91 5.77 -15.20 6.76
N SER A 92 4.86 -15.52 7.67
CA SER A 92 3.50 -14.99 7.71
C SER A 92 3.25 -14.24 9.01
N VAL A 93 2.52 -13.13 8.98
CA VAL A 93 2.01 -12.47 10.20
C VAL A 93 0.51 -12.38 10.14
N TYR A 94 -0.11 -12.31 11.31
CA TYR A 94 -1.55 -12.18 11.48
C TYR A 94 -1.85 -11.68 12.90
N ILE A 95 -3.02 -11.08 13.11
CA ILE A 95 -3.57 -10.89 14.45
C ILE A 95 -4.51 -12.03 14.78
N ASP A 96 -4.52 -12.46 16.04
CA ASP A 96 -5.39 -13.55 16.50
C ASP A 96 -5.87 -13.27 17.93
N GLY A 97 -7.14 -13.52 18.20
CA GLY A 97 -7.74 -13.09 19.46
C GLY A 97 -9.20 -13.45 19.66
N VAL A 98 -9.71 -13.02 20.81
CA VAL A 98 -11.15 -13.13 21.15
C VAL A 98 -11.78 -11.75 20.94
N GLU A 99 -12.82 -11.72 20.11
CA GLU A 99 -13.66 -10.54 19.90
C GLU A 99 -14.28 -10.07 21.25
N GLY A 100 -14.25 -8.76 21.48
CA GLY A 100 -14.75 -8.12 22.67
C GLY A 100 -16.22 -7.76 22.56
N ILE A 101 -17.06 -8.43 23.36
CA ILE A 101 -18.51 -8.20 23.53
C ILE A 101 -19.37 -8.60 22.31
N PRO A 102 -20.25 -9.62 22.45
CA PRO A 102 -21.15 -10.04 21.38
C PRO A 102 -22.09 -8.91 20.95
N GLY A 103 -22.03 -8.53 19.67
CA GLY A 103 -22.97 -7.61 19.02
C GLY A 103 -22.41 -6.27 18.55
N GLU A 104 -21.10 -6.06 18.63
CA GLU A 104 -20.42 -4.94 17.97
C GLU A 104 -19.32 -5.48 17.06
N ASP A 105 -19.67 -5.73 15.78
CA ASP A 105 -18.72 -6.11 14.74
C ASP A 105 -17.52 -5.15 14.75
N GLU A 106 -16.30 -5.65 14.55
CA GLU A 106 -15.10 -4.83 14.43
C GLU A 106 -15.27 -3.75 13.35
N LYS A 107 -15.45 -2.50 13.78
CA LYS A 107 -15.67 -1.38 12.87
C LYS A 107 -14.33 -0.87 12.36
N GLY A 108 -13.72 -1.60 11.43
CA GLY A 108 -12.70 -1.17 10.44
C GLY A 108 -11.52 -0.31 10.91
N GLY A 109 -11.22 -0.30 12.21
CA GLY A 109 -10.24 0.60 12.85
C GLY A 109 -10.49 0.85 14.34
N ILE A 110 -11.70 0.57 14.84
CA ILE A 110 -11.95 0.43 16.29
C ILE A 110 -11.91 -1.06 16.63
N VAL A 111 -11.01 -1.44 17.52
CA VAL A 111 -10.95 -2.81 18.05
C VAL A 111 -11.62 -2.89 19.41
N TYR A 112 -12.63 -3.75 19.48
CA TYR A 112 -13.13 -4.34 20.70
C TYR A 112 -12.65 -5.77 20.75
N GLY A 113 -11.61 -6.04 21.54
CA GLY A 113 -11.06 -7.40 21.57
C GLY A 113 -9.72 -7.48 22.26
N ALA A 114 -9.35 -8.71 22.58
CA ALA A 114 -8.07 -9.08 23.16
C ALA A 114 -7.25 -9.81 22.09
N PHE A 115 -6.81 -9.07 21.08
CA PHE A 115 -5.96 -9.55 19.98
C PHE A 115 -4.48 -9.35 20.28
N ASP A 116 -3.68 -10.33 19.86
CA ASP A 116 -2.23 -10.26 19.83
C ASP A 116 -1.71 -10.34 18.38
N ALA A 117 -0.52 -9.77 18.15
CA ALA A 117 0.24 -9.93 16.92
C ALA A 117 1.02 -11.26 16.95
N PHE A 118 0.85 -12.08 15.94
CA PHE A 118 1.54 -13.35 15.75
C PHE A 118 2.40 -13.35 14.49
N VAL A 119 3.41 -14.20 14.53
CA VAL A 119 4.20 -14.59 13.35
C VAL A 119 4.18 -16.10 13.22
N GLY A 120 3.89 -16.58 12.02
CA GLY A 120 4.06 -17.96 11.59
C GLY A 120 5.26 -18.06 10.65
N TYR A 121 6.10 -19.08 10.79
CA TYR A 121 7.16 -19.36 9.83
C TYR A 121 7.20 -20.85 9.43
N SER A 122 7.54 -21.10 8.17
CA SER A 122 7.72 -22.43 7.59
C SER A 122 9.09 -22.54 6.93
N LEU A 123 9.75 -23.68 7.14
CA LEU A 123 11.06 -24.04 6.59
C LEU A 123 10.97 -25.31 5.72
N ASP A 124 9.77 -25.64 5.24
CA ASP A 124 9.41 -26.83 4.47
C ASP A 124 8.42 -26.49 3.34
N ASP A 125 8.61 -25.33 2.70
CA ASP A 125 7.79 -24.85 1.57
C ASP A 125 6.28 -24.73 1.89
N GLY A 126 5.95 -24.50 3.17
CA GLY A 126 4.59 -24.25 3.65
C GLY A 126 3.87 -25.50 4.15
N ASP A 127 4.51 -26.67 4.16
CA ASP A 127 3.88 -27.92 4.60
C ASP A 127 3.53 -27.89 6.11
N SER A 128 4.36 -27.24 6.92
CA SER A 128 4.07 -27.04 8.33
C SER A 128 4.60 -25.71 8.88
N TRP A 129 3.95 -25.22 9.94
CA TRP A 129 4.16 -23.86 10.45
C TRP A 129 4.44 -23.85 11.96
N ARG A 130 5.43 -23.05 12.38
CA ARG A 130 5.68 -22.68 13.78
C ARG A 130 5.16 -21.28 14.02
N ASN A 131 4.48 -21.06 15.16
CA ASN A 131 3.86 -19.78 15.48
C ASN A 131 4.42 -19.20 16.77
N GLU A 132 4.60 -17.89 16.80
CA GLU A 132 5.01 -17.14 17.97
C GLU A 132 4.11 -15.93 18.21
N ASN A 133 3.70 -15.74 19.46
CA ASN A 133 3.06 -14.51 19.92
C ASN A 133 4.13 -13.44 20.15
N LEU A 134 4.12 -12.40 19.33
CA LEU A 134 5.08 -11.28 19.38
C LEU A 134 4.69 -10.26 20.44
N SER A 135 3.43 -9.82 20.46
CA SER A 135 2.98 -8.70 21.31
C SER A 135 2.75 -9.09 22.77
N ARG A 136 2.12 -10.24 23.03
CA ARG A 136 1.72 -10.71 24.37
C ARG A 136 1.07 -9.60 25.22
N SER A 137 0.21 -8.79 24.60
CA SER A 137 -0.39 -7.58 25.16
C SER A 137 -1.91 -7.66 25.30
N ALA A 138 -2.56 -8.66 24.69
CA ALA A 138 -4.02 -8.82 24.69
C ALA A 138 -4.65 -8.77 26.10
N ASP A 139 -4.01 -9.37 27.11
CA ASP A 139 -4.48 -9.40 28.50
C ASP A 139 -3.89 -8.29 29.39
N LEU A 140 -3.03 -7.43 28.83
CA LEU A 140 -2.41 -6.31 29.52
C LEU A 140 -3.23 -5.03 29.33
N SER A 141 -2.92 -4.01 30.15
CA SER A 141 -3.55 -2.69 30.04
C SER A 141 -2.58 -1.60 30.45
N SER A 142 -2.50 -0.54 29.65
CA SER A 142 -1.75 0.70 29.95
C SER A 142 -2.67 1.88 30.24
N PHE A 143 -3.99 1.70 30.11
CA PHE A 143 -4.99 2.76 30.21
C PHE A 143 -6.20 2.31 31.02
N ASN A 144 -6.67 3.18 31.92
CA ASN A 144 -7.93 2.98 32.63
C ASN A 144 -8.95 3.98 32.09
N LEU A 145 -10.09 3.46 31.64
CA LEU A 145 -11.23 4.26 31.21
C LEU A 145 -11.72 5.18 32.35
N ALA A 146 -12.48 6.22 32.02
CA ALA A 146 -13.09 7.13 32.98
C ALA A 146 -13.98 6.43 34.02
N ASN A 147 -14.51 5.26 33.69
CA ASN A 147 -15.29 4.40 34.60
C ASN A 147 -14.42 3.56 35.57
N GLY A 148 -13.09 3.60 35.43
CA GLY A 148 -12.11 2.91 36.26
C GLY A 148 -11.79 1.47 35.83
N LEU A 149 -12.33 1.00 34.71
CA LEU A 149 -12.00 -0.31 34.15
C LEU A 149 -10.71 -0.24 33.30
N PRO A 150 -9.82 -1.24 33.39
CA PRO A 150 -8.68 -1.35 32.48
C PRO A 150 -9.16 -1.65 31.06
N PHE A 151 -8.62 -0.94 30.07
CA PHE A 151 -8.85 -1.22 28.65
C PHE A 151 -7.81 -2.23 28.13
N PRO A 152 -8.20 -3.30 27.41
CA PRO A 152 -7.27 -4.33 26.96
C PRO A 152 -6.26 -3.81 25.92
N GLY A 153 -5.06 -4.38 25.91
CA GLY A 153 -3.95 -4.02 25.04
C GLY A 153 -4.06 -4.54 23.61
N GLY A 154 -5.28 -4.64 23.07
CA GLY A 154 -5.58 -5.26 21.78
C GLY A 154 -4.77 -4.66 20.63
N VAL A 155 -4.26 -5.54 19.77
CA VAL A 155 -3.64 -5.19 18.48
C VAL A 155 -4.72 -5.08 17.41
N HIS A 156 -4.65 -4.06 16.56
CA HIS A 156 -5.64 -3.83 15.49
C HIS A 156 -5.06 -3.82 14.08
N ASN A 157 -3.72 -3.86 13.97
CA ASN A 157 -3.05 -3.90 12.68
C ASN A 157 -1.66 -4.50 12.86
N VAL A 158 -1.23 -5.35 11.94
CA VAL A 158 0.12 -5.93 11.88
C VAL A 158 0.59 -6.01 10.43
N VAL A 159 1.86 -5.67 10.22
CA VAL A 159 2.54 -5.76 8.92
C VAL A 159 3.97 -6.25 9.15
N HIS A 160 4.56 -6.91 8.16
CA HIS A 160 5.95 -7.34 8.22
C HIS A 160 6.62 -7.28 6.86
N GLN A 161 7.96 -7.35 6.89
CA GLN A 161 8.80 -7.52 5.72
C GLN A 161 9.97 -8.44 6.05
N VAL A 162 10.52 -9.02 5.00
CA VAL A 162 11.75 -9.81 5.05
C VAL A 162 12.73 -9.25 4.03
N ALA A 163 14.00 -9.19 4.40
CA ALA A 163 15.09 -9.03 3.47
C ALA A 163 16.32 -9.67 4.09
N GLU A 164 17.06 -10.40 3.27
CA GLU A 164 18.05 -11.35 3.74
C GLU A 164 17.50 -12.33 4.78
N ASP A 165 18.30 -12.68 5.79
CA ASP A 165 17.96 -13.50 6.94
C ASP A 165 17.21 -12.73 8.03
N LYS A 166 16.78 -11.49 7.76
CA LYS A 166 16.18 -10.57 8.74
C LYS A 166 14.68 -10.40 8.51
N ILE A 167 13.95 -10.24 9.60
CA ILE A 167 12.50 -10.07 9.65
C ILE A 167 12.18 -8.86 10.52
N LEU A 168 11.40 -7.90 9.99
CA LEU A 168 10.85 -6.80 10.77
C LEU A 168 9.33 -6.92 10.80
N ALA A 169 8.76 -7.12 11.99
CA ALA A 169 7.33 -7.07 12.23
C ALA A 169 6.96 -5.76 12.94
N VAL A 170 5.86 -5.13 12.54
CA VAL A 170 5.36 -3.86 13.06
C VAL A 170 3.87 -4.00 13.35
N TRP A 171 3.40 -3.51 14.50
CA TRP A 171 1.98 -3.53 14.83
C TRP A 171 1.52 -2.29 15.59
N ALA A 172 0.22 -2.01 15.48
CA ALA A 172 -0.46 -0.96 16.22
C ALA A 172 -1.26 -1.58 17.37
N SER A 173 -0.99 -1.15 18.61
CA SER A 173 -1.59 -1.72 19.83
C SER A 173 -2.17 -0.65 20.73
N LYS A 174 -3.28 -0.95 21.41
CA LYS A 174 -3.82 -0.11 22.50
C LYS A 174 -2.95 -0.18 23.77
N TYR A 175 -1.98 -1.08 23.84
CA TYR A 175 -0.98 -1.15 24.90
C TYR A 175 0.19 -0.20 24.63
N CYS A 176 0.36 0.77 25.52
CA CYS A 176 1.38 1.81 25.45
C CYS A 176 2.21 1.86 26.74
N GLN A 177 2.61 0.71 27.28
CA GLN A 177 3.53 0.60 28.43
C GLN A 177 4.70 -0.35 28.13
N SER A 178 5.89 -0.12 28.70
CA SER A 178 7.14 -0.89 28.47
C SER A 178 7.79 -0.71 27.07
N GLY A 179 8.72 -1.60 26.68
CA GLY A 179 9.35 -1.63 25.35
C GLY A 179 10.60 -0.78 25.15
N PHE A 180 11.26 -0.32 26.23
CA PHE A 180 12.46 0.54 26.23
C PHE A 180 12.49 1.59 25.09
N PRO A 181 11.49 2.49 25.04
CA PRO A 181 11.40 3.45 23.95
C PRO A 181 12.51 4.51 24.05
N LEU A 182 13.11 4.84 22.91
CA LEU A 182 14.21 5.81 22.81
C LEU A 182 13.86 7.19 23.39
N TYR A 183 12.64 7.68 23.14
CA TYR A 183 12.17 8.97 23.66
C TYR A 183 12.04 9.03 25.20
N SER A 184 12.16 7.89 25.89
CA SER A 184 12.07 7.82 27.35
C SER A 184 13.42 7.80 28.06
N LEU A 185 14.53 7.71 27.31
CA LEU A 185 15.87 7.71 27.88
C LEU A 185 16.22 9.11 28.38
N ASP A 186 16.82 9.19 29.58
CA ASP A 186 17.33 10.44 30.10
C ASP A 186 18.76 10.66 29.57
N PRO A 187 19.04 11.72 28.80
CA PRO A 187 20.36 11.94 28.21
C PRO A 187 21.50 12.09 29.21
N THR A 188 21.18 12.50 30.45
CA THR A 188 22.16 12.64 31.53
C THR A 188 22.42 11.32 32.25
N GLU A 189 21.37 10.51 32.48
CA GLU A 189 21.52 9.19 33.12
C GLU A 189 22.15 8.17 32.16
N GLU A 190 21.78 8.21 30.89
CA GLU A 190 22.23 7.29 29.83
C GLU A 190 23.38 7.84 28.98
N ALA A 191 24.11 8.83 29.47
CA ALA A 191 25.17 9.53 28.73
C ALA A 191 26.24 8.60 28.14
N ILE A 192 26.57 7.50 28.82
CA ILE A 192 27.57 6.53 28.32
C ILE A 192 27.01 5.79 27.09
N TYR A 193 25.77 5.32 27.16
CA TYR A 193 25.11 4.59 26.09
C TYR A 193 24.89 5.48 24.87
N LEU A 194 24.30 6.66 25.08
CA LEU A 194 24.02 7.60 23.99
C LEU A 194 25.30 8.11 23.35
N GLY A 195 26.33 8.41 24.15
CA GLY A 195 27.65 8.80 23.62
C GLY A 195 28.34 7.68 22.81
N ASP A 196 28.06 6.42 23.12
CA ASP A 196 28.53 5.27 22.35
C ASP A 196 27.81 5.18 20.99
N LEU A 197 26.47 5.31 20.98
CA LEU A 197 25.69 5.35 19.75
C LEU A 197 26.11 6.51 18.82
N GLU A 198 26.40 7.69 19.39
CA GLU A 198 26.92 8.83 18.63
C GLU A 198 28.32 8.56 18.05
N THR A 199 29.24 8.07 18.87
CA THR A 199 30.67 7.99 18.50
C THR A 199 31.00 6.78 17.66
N ASN A 200 30.44 5.61 18.00
CA ASN A 200 30.80 4.33 17.40
C ASN A 200 29.79 3.83 16.36
N TYR A 201 28.53 4.28 16.45
CA TYR A 201 27.47 3.91 15.50
C TYR A 201 27.01 5.09 14.62
N GLY A 202 27.60 6.27 14.80
CA GLY A 202 27.33 7.45 13.97
C GLY A 202 25.90 7.97 14.06
N LYS A 203 25.20 7.73 15.17
CA LYS A 203 23.81 8.17 15.35
C LYS A 203 23.76 9.64 15.76
N ASN A 204 23.09 10.47 14.96
CA ASN A 204 22.98 11.91 15.18
C ASN A 204 21.82 12.26 16.13
N ALA A 205 21.66 13.56 16.40
CA ALA A 205 20.57 14.07 17.23
C ALA A 205 19.17 13.74 16.67
N LEU A 206 18.97 13.75 15.35
CA LEU A 206 17.69 13.42 14.74
C LEU A 206 17.30 11.94 14.95
N TYR A 207 18.30 11.05 14.95
CA TYR A 207 18.12 9.63 15.21
C TYR A 207 17.82 9.36 16.69
N LEU A 208 18.47 10.10 17.60
CA LEU A 208 18.50 9.77 19.03
C LEU A 208 17.49 10.53 19.89
N TYR A 209 17.13 11.77 19.54
CA TYR A 209 16.42 12.67 20.46
C TYR A 209 15.02 13.04 19.98
N ASP A 210 14.10 13.15 20.95
CA ASP A 210 12.73 13.55 20.69
C ASP A 210 12.63 15.06 20.46
N LEU A 211 12.66 15.44 19.17
CA LEU A 211 12.48 16.81 18.71
C LEU A 211 11.04 17.09 18.23
N PHE A 212 10.20 16.04 18.14
CA PHE A 212 8.88 16.09 17.49
C PHE A 212 7.71 15.92 18.46
N GLY A 213 7.98 15.73 19.75
CA GLY A 213 6.94 15.60 20.78
C GLY A 213 6.35 14.19 20.87
N VAL A 214 7.16 13.16 20.60
CA VAL A 214 6.76 11.75 20.69
C VAL A 214 6.48 11.34 22.13
N ALA A 215 7.23 11.87 23.08
CA ALA A 215 7.13 11.55 24.49
C ALA A 215 5.91 12.17 25.17
N GLY A 216 5.14 11.34 25.86
CA GLY A 216 4.12 11.82 26.78
C GLY A 216 3.23 10.72 27.32
N LYS A 217 2.08 11.12 27.85
CA LYS A 217 1.09 10.18 28.39
C LYS A 217 0.12 9.74 27.31
N GLN A 218 -0.25 8.46 27.35
CA GLN A 218 -1.29 7.91 26.49
C GLN A 218 -2.60 8.70 26.65
N GLY A 219 -3.14 9.17 25.53
CA GLY A 219 -4.43 9.86 25.43
C GLY A 219 -5.59 8.91 25.14
N SER A 220 -6.79 9.47 25.00
CA SER A 220 -8.01 8.77 24.62
C SER A 220 -8.99 9.71 23.92
N VAL A 221 -9.94 9.12 23.19
CA VAL A 221 -11.08 9.82 22.59
C VAL A 221 -12.38 9.22 23.12
N ASP A 222 -13.31 10.08 23.52
CA ASP A 222 -14.66 9.68 23.97
C ASP A 222 -15.67 9.93 22.84
N TYR A 223 -16.03 8.86 22.14
CA TYR A 223 -16.96 8.92 21.02
C TYR A 223 -18.42 9.12 21.46
N THR A 224 -18.74 8.96 22.75
CA THR A 224 -20.07 9.32 23.25
C THR A 224 -20.33 10.82 23.09
N LEU A 225 -19.27 11.64 23.18
CA LEU A 225 -19.33 13.09 22.97
C LEU A 225 -19.53 13.45 21.48
N GLN A 226 -19.21 12.53 20.58
CA GLN A 226 -19.36 12.68 19.13
C GLN A 226 -20.67 12.08 18.60
N GLY A 227 -21.51 11.50 19.47
CA GLY A 227 -22.81 10.93 19.11
C GLY A 227 -22.81 9.41 18.89
N TYR A 228 -21.68 8.73 19.08
CA TYR A 228 -21.55 7.28 18.99
C TYR A 228 -21.49 6.68 20.40
N THR A 229 -22.66 6.63 21.07
CA THR A 229 -22.74 6.21 22.48
C THR A 229 -22.35 4.77 22.73
N ASP A 230 -22.52 3.92 21.72
CA ASP A 230 -22.24 2.49 21.81
C ASP A 230 -20.72 2.24 21.84
N VAL A 231 -19.94 3.13 21.21
CA VAL A 231 -18.48 3.02 21.12
C VAL A 231 -17.77 3.39 22.45
N GLY A 232 -18.15 4.50 23.07
CA GLY A 232 -17.54 4.90 24.34
C GLY A 232 -16.15 5.55 24.23
N GLU A 233 -15.36 5.44 25.29
CA GLU A 233 -13.99 5.96 25.37
C GLU A 233 -12.98 4.90 24.91
N ILE A 234 -12.12 5.28 23.98
CA ILE A 234 -11.08 4.41 23.40
C ILE A 234 -9.70 5.08 23.59
N PRO A 235 -8.70 4.36 24.11
CA PRO A 235 -7.35 4.89 24.22
C PRO A 235 -6.66 4.99 22.86
N TYR A 236 -5.69 5.91 22.76
CA TYR A 236 -4.83 6.05 21.60
C TYR A 236 -3.85 4.87 21.49
N SER A 237 -3.55 4.48 20.25
CA SER A 237 -2.69 3.34 19.95
C SER A 237 -1.21 3.74 19.85
N CYS A 238 -0.32 2.77 20.11
CA CYS A 238 1.13 2.91 19.93
C CYS A 238 1.65 1.99 18.83
N ILE A 239 2.72 2.42 18.17
CA ILE A 239 3.49 1.59 17.24
C ILE A 239 4.55 0.81 17.99
N TRP A 240 4.61 -0.48 17.67
CA TRP A 240 5.58 -1.44 18.18
C TRP A 240 6.28 -2.14 17.02
N THR A 241 7.51 -2.58 17.27
CA THR A 241 8.26 -3.41 16.32
C THR A 241 8.93 -4.59 17.02
N ALA A 242 9.18 -5.66 16.28
CA ALA A 242 10.04 -6.76 16.71
C ALA A 242 10.94 -7.19 15.55
N ARG A 243 12.20 -7.49 15.89
CA ARG A 243 13.23 -7.94 14.95
C ARG A 243 13.47 -9.44 15.11
N GLY A 244 13.45 -10.16 14.01
CA GLY A 244 13.78 -11.58 13.93
C GLY A 244 14.96 -11.81 13.01
N LYS A 245 15.79 -12.82 13.32
CA LYS A 245 16.88 -13.29 12.46
C LYS A 245 16.80 -14.81 12.30
N LEU A 246 16.92 -15.30 11.07
CA LEU A 246 17.01 -16.74 10.79
C LEU A 246 18.46 -17.21 10.94
N LEU A 247 18.70 -18.07 11.92
CA LEU A 247 20.03 -18.61 12.22
C LEU A 247 20.19 -20.07 11.77
N PRO A 248 21.40 -20.46 11.34
CA PRO A 248 21.75 -21.84 11.06
C PRO A 248 21.92 -22.65 12.35
N GLY A 249 21.67 -23.96 12.25
CA GLY A 249 21.91 -24.92 13.32
C GLY A 249 20.74 -25.09 14.29
N ASN A 250 21.03 -25.89 15.33
CA ASN A 250 20.00 -26.36 16.26
C ASN A 250 19.55 -25.25 17.21
N ASP A 251 18.23 -25.06 17.34
CA ASP A 251 17.63 -24.23 18.38
C ASP A 251 18.03 -24.76 19.77
N PRO A 252 18.74 -23.98 20.60
CA PRO A 252 19.11 -24.39 21.95
C PRO A 252 17.91 -24.64 22.89
N MET A 253 16.71 -24.16 22.53
CA MET A 253 15.46 -24.32 23.27
C MET A 253 14.73 -25.62 22.94
N THR A 254 15.00 -26.27 21.80
CA THR A 254 14.40 -27.56 21.46
C THR A 254 15.33 -28.72 21.86
N ALA A 255 14.86 -29.53 22.81
CA ALA A 255 15.65 -30.61 23.41
C ALA A 255 15.46 -31.98 22.71
N ASP A 256 14.38 -32.13 21.95
CA ASP A 256 13.90 -33.43 21.47
C ASP A 256 14.26 -33.72 20.00
N MET A 257 14.64 -32.70 19.24
CA MET A 257 15.02 -32.79 17.83
C MET A 257 16.29 -31.98 17.56
N THR A 258 17.00 -32.30 16.48
CA THR A 258 18.16 -31.52 16.03
C THR A 258 17.78 -30.76 14.78
N GLU A 259 17.65 -29.45 14.91
CA GLU A 259 17.26 -28.53 13.85
C GLU A 259 18.48 -28.12 13.01
N ALA A 260 18.23 -27.85 11.74
CA ALA A 260 19.17 -27.27 10.80
C ALA A 260 19.09 -25.74 10.74
N SER A 261 17.97 -25.14 11.12
CA SER A 261 17.77 -23.69 11.18
C SER A 261 16.62 -23.32 12.13
N HIS A 262 16.68 -22.13 12.72
CA HIS A 262 15.65 -21.60 13.62
C HIS A 262 15.61 -20.07 13.60
N VAL A 263 14.50 -19.47 14.00
CA VAL A 263 14.34 -18.00 14.08
C VAL A 263 14.57 -17.56 15.52
N VAL A 264 15.39 -16.52 15.71
CA VAL A 264 15.58 -15.86 17.00
C VAL A 264 14.95 -14.48 16.97
N TRP A 265 14.15 -14.17 17.99
CA TRP A 265 13.46 -12.89 18.14
C TRP A 265 14.05 -12.02 19.23
N MET A 266 14.24 -10.75 18.92
CA MET A 266 14.54 -9.72 19.91
C MET A 266 13.29 -9.31 20.70
N ALA A 267 13.49 -8.68 21.86
CA ALA A 267 12.42 -8.11 22.65
C ALA A 267 11.73 -6.97 21.85
N PRO A 268 10.39 -6.87 21.89
CA PRO A 268 9.68 -5.79 21.22
C PRO A 268 10.11 -4.38 21.65
N GLU A 269 10.28 -3.50 20.68
CA GLU A 269 10.56 -2.08 20.87
C GLU A 269 9.30 -1.25 20.64
N ARG A 270 9.02 -0.32 21.56
CA ARG A 270 7.92 0.64 21.38
C ARG A 270 8.46 1.92 20.76
N LEU A 271 7.83 2.41 19.70
CA LEU A 271 8.27 3.63 19.01
C LEU A 271 7.51 4.88 19.47
N THR A 272 6.24 4.76 19.84
CA THR A 272 5.39 5.91 20.15
C THR A 272 4.75 5.79 21.54
N SER A 273 4.36 6.92 22.14
CA SER A 273 3.83 6.93 23.52
C SER A 273 2.30 6.95 23.62
N GLY A 274 1.61 7.03 22.49
CA GLY A 274 0.15 7.16 22.44
C GLY A 274 -0.34 8.56 22.84
N VAL A 275 0.50 9.59 22.75
CA VAL A 275 0.05 11.01 22.86
C VAL A 275 -0.89 11.36 21.72
N ARG A 276 -0.70 10.72 20.56
CA ARG A 276 -1.52 10.79 19.35
C ARG A 276 -1.90 9.35 18.98
N ASP A 277 -3.02 9.16 18.31
CA ASP A 277 -3.53 7.82 17.96
C ASP A 277 -2.87 7.30 16.68
N ALA A 278 -2.03 6.28 16.82
CA ALA A 278 -1.34 5.67 15.70
C ALA A 278 -2.22 4.66 14.94
N ASN A 279 -2.19 4.71 13.61
CA ASN A 279 -2.92 3.79 12.75
C ASN A 279 -2.21 3.55 11.41
N LEU A 280 -2.60 2.47 10.72
CA LEU A 280 -2.15 2.11 9.37
C LEU A 280 -0.62 2.07 9.21
N PRO A 281 0.11 1.29 10.04
CA PRO A 281 1.54 1.10 9.81
C PRO A 281 1.80 0.45 8.45
N ALA A 282 2.83 0.92 7.77
CA ALA A 282 3.40 0.32 6.57
C ALA A 282 4.90 0.17 6.77
N VAL A 283 5.47 -0.92 6.28
CA VAL A 283 6.90 -1.23 6.42
C VAL A 283 7.43 -1.76 5.10
N ASP A 284 8.65 -1.34 4.75
CA ASP A 284 9.43 -1.95 3.69
C ASP A 284 10.88 -2.21 4.11
N CYS A 285 11.52 -3.26 3.57
CA CYS A 285 12.95 -3.55 3.80
C CYS A 285 13.68 -3.76 2.47
N ALA A 286 14.93 -3.33 2.37
CA ALA A 286 15.73 -3.48 1.16
C ALA A 286 17.09 -4.12 1.49
N LYS A 287 17.49 -5.08 0.65
CA LYS A 287 18.74 -5.85 0.78
C LYS A 287 19.94 -4.92 0.95
N ASN A 288 20.85 -5.29 1.85
CA ASN A 288 22.08 -4.61 2.25
C ASN A 288 21.88 -3.17 2.78
N ALA A 289 20.65 -2.67 2.85
CA ALA A 289 20.36 -1.29 3.24
C ALA A 289 19.74 -1.27 4.64
N GLY A 290 18.50 -1.72 4.76
CA GLY A 290 17.76 -1.63 6.00
C GLY A 290 16.25 -1.69 5.81
N CYS A 291 15.54 -1.30 6.87
CA CYS A 291 14.10 -1.21 6.87
C CYS A 291 13.64 0.20 7.24
N ALA A 292 12.54 0.63 6.63
CA ALA A 292 11.82 1.83 7.03
C ALA A 292 10.35 1.50 7.26
N LEU A 293 9.73 2.28 8.14
CA LEU A 293 8.30 2.21 8.38
C LEU A 293 7.67 3.61 8.42
N THR A 294 6.38 3.65 8.10
CA THR A 294 5.55 4.84 8.20
C THR A 294 4.22 4.51 8.84
N TRP A 295 3.57 5.49 9.45
CA TRP A 295 2.22 5.33 10.00
C TRP A 295 1.53 6.69 10.07
N GLN A 296 0.22 6.66 10.24
CA GLN A 296 -0.58 7.86 10.49
C GLN A 296 -0.70 8.08 12.00
N GLU A 297 -0.54 9.31 12.47
CA GLU A 297 -0.95 9.68 13.84
C GLU A 297 -1.94 10.83 13.84
N ASP A 298 -3.10 10.58 14.47
CA ASP A 298 -4.16 11.56 14.63
C ASP A 298 -4.14 12.14 16.07
N PRO A 299 -4.01 13.47 16.23
CA PRO A 299 -3.93 14.10 17.55
C PRO A 299 -5.25 14.09 18.34
N GLU A 300 -6.40 13.86 17.69
CA GLU A 300 -7.71 13.83 18.33
C GLU A 300 -8.34 12.42 18.33
N GLY A 301 -7.62 11.42 17.83
CA GLY A 301 -8.07 10.04 17.70
C GLY A 301 -8.77 9.76 16.38
N LEU A 302 -8.91 8.47 16.04
CA LEU A 302 -9.52 8.04 14.77
C LEU A 302 -10.84 8.76 14.47
N ARG A 303 -10.91 9.47 13.36
CA ARG A 303 -12.11 10.23 12.98
C ARG A 303 -13.14 9.33 12.28
N PRO A 304 -14.39 9.26 12.78
CA PRO A 304 -15.46 8.57 12.07
C PRO A 304 -15.83 9.33 10.79
N GLY A 305 -15.92 8.59 9.70
CA GLY A 305 -16.34 9.06 8.40
C GLY A 305 -17.86 9.21 8.32
N LYS A 306 -18.30 10.22 7.57
CA LYS A 306 -19.73 10.50 7.29
C LYS A 306 -20.16 10.13 5.86
N GLY A 307 -19.28 9.48 5.09
CA GLY A 307 -19.51 9.17 3.67
C GLY A 307 -20.60 8.10 3.48
N LEU A 308 -21.47 8.31 2.49
CA LEU A 308 -22.58 7.42 2.12
C LEU A 308 -22.16 6.27 1.18
N GLY A 309 -20.94 5.73 1.34
CA GLY A 309 -20.48 4.54 0.63
C GLY A 309 -20.63 3.28 1.49
N PRO A 310 -20.66 2.06 0.91
CA PRO A 310 -20.63 0.82 1.68
C PRO A 310 -19.31 0.75 2.46
N GLY A 311 -19.42 0.63 3.79
CA GLY A 311 -18.32 0.67 4.76
C GLY A 311 -18.58 1.72 5.84
N GLU A 312 -18.72 1.27 7.09
CA GLU A 312 -18.85 2.18 8.23
C GLU A 312 -17.56 3.00 8.40
N GLY A 313 -17.68 4.30 8.64
CA GLY A 313 -16.63 5.32 8.43
C GLY A 313 -15.32 5.23 9.23
N TRP A 314 -14.85 4.08 9.68
CA TRP A 314 -13.76 3.94 10.66
C TRP A 314 -12.40 3.55 10.06
N SER A 315 -12.27 3.58 8.73
CA SER A 315 -11.06 3.13 8.01
C SER A 315 -9.80 4.02 8.10
N GLY A 316 -9.81 5.09 8.90
CA GLY A 316 -8.74 6.09 8.94
C GLY A 316 -8.59 6.94 7.66
N ALA A 317 -9.53 6.82 6.71
CA ALA A 317 -9.52 7.61 5.48
C ALA A 317 -9.79 9.10 5.72
N ILE A 318 -10.65 9.41 6.68
CA ILE A 318 -10.92 10.78 7.09
C ILE A 318 -10.17 10.96 8.40
N VAL A 319 -9.49 12.09 8.53
CA VAL A 319 -8.61 12.38 9.66
C VAL A 319 -8.93 13.76 10.24
N ASN A 320 -8.52 14.00 11.47
CA ASN A 320 -8.59 15.35 12.04
C ASN A 320 -7.49 16.23 11.45
N ALA A 321 -7.68 17.55 11.56
CA ALA A 321 -6.62 18.49 11.23
C ALA A 321 -5.38 18.18 12.07
N LYS A 322 -4.20 18.44 11.51
CA LYS A 322 -2.88 18.14 12.07
C LYS A 322 -2.50 16.67 12.11
N THR A 323 -3.30 15.78 11.53
CA THR A 323 -2.87 14.38 11.37
C THR A 323 -1.69 14.33 10.44
N ASP A 324 -0.61 13.67 10.86
CA ASP A 324 0.64 13.58 10.11
C ASP A 324 0.99 12.14 9.77
N ILE A 325 1.74 11.96 8.68
CA ILE A 325 2.47 10.73 8.42
C ILE A 325 3.82 10.82 9.14
N TRP A 326 4.11 9.79 9.92
CA TRP A 326 5.34 9.62 10.69
C TRP A 326 6.25 8.61 10.03
N TYR A 327 7.54 8.69 10.37
CA TYR A 327 8.61 7.93 9.74
C TYR A 327 9.65 7.48 10.79
N SER A 328 10.16 6.25 10.65
CA SER A 328 11.28 5.71 11.42
C SER A 328 11.99 4.62 10.59
N TYR A 329 13.25 4.29 10.94
CA TYR A 329 14.07 3.34 10.19
C TYR A 329 15.17 2.69 11.03
N ILE A 330 15.80 1.66 10.46
CA ILE A 330 17.00 0.99 10.96
C ILE A 330 17.84 0.49 9.78
N SER A 331 19.17 0.57 9.87
CA SER A 331 20.07 -0.01 8.86
C SER A 331 20.31 -1.51 9.14
N PHE A 332 20.70 -2.28 8.12
CA PHE A 332 21.08 -3.68 8.32
C PHE A 332 22.41 -3.87 9.05
N ALA A 333 23.35 -2.94 8.89
CA ALA A 333 24.57 -2.89 9.69
C ALA A 333 24.25 -2.78 11.20
N ASP A 334 23.15 -2.12 11.58
CA ASP A 334 22.76 -1.95 12.99
C ASP A 334 21.76 -3.00 13.49
N PHE A 335 21.18 -3.80 12.60
CA PHE A 335 19.97 -4.59 12.88
C PHE A 335 20.19 -5.67 13.93
N ASP A 336 21.36 -6.30 13.89
CA ASP A 336 21.68 -7.56 14.59
C ASP A 336 22.30 -7.37 15.99
N TYR A 337 22.63 -6.13 16.37
CA TYR A 337 23.27 -5.85 17.65
C TYR A 337 22.28 -5.92 18.82
N VAL A 338 22.68 -6.65 19.86
CA VAL A 338 21.92 -6.86 21.10
C VAL A 338 22.76 -6.62 22.34
N PHE A 339 22.11 -6.34 23.47
CA PHE A 339 22.77 -6.29 24.77
C PHE A 339 23.20 -7.69 25.22
N SER A 340 24.51 -7.90 25.40
CA SER A 340 25.10 -9.11 25.99
C SER A 340 24.81 -9.25 27.49
N VAL A 341 24.76 -8.11 28.18
CA VAL A 341 24.25 -7.92 29.55
C VAL A 341 23.20 -6.83 29.50
N GLU A 342 22.00 -7.15 29.97
CA GLU A 342 20.86 -6.23 29.94
C GLU A 342 21.20 -4.90 30.61
N ASP A 343 20.95 -3.81 29.88
CA ASP A 343 21.17 -2.41 30.30
C ASP A 343 22.61 -2.05 30.69
N ASP A 344 23.62 -2.82 30.26
CA ASP A 344 25.02 -2.43 30.40
C ASP A 344 25.54 -1.83 29.07
N PRO A 345 25.83 -0.51 29.05
CA PRO A 345 26.17 0.22 27.83
C PRO A 345 27.54 -0.14 27.23
N ALA A 346 28.35 -0.96 27.91
CA ALA A 346 29.65 -1.43 27.42
C ALA A 346 29.61 -2.90 26.97
N SER A 347 28.42 -3.43 26.66
CA SER A 347 28.19 -4.86 26.53
C SER A 347 27.28 -5.20 25.35
N GLU A 348 27.70 -4.84 24.15
CA GLU A 348 27.09 -5.23 22.87
C GLU A 348 27.60 -6.59 22.37
N MET A 349 26.79 -7.29 21.57
CA MET A 349 27.21 -8.42 20.75
C MET A 349 26.22 -8.66 19.61
N LEU A 350 26.59 -9.48 18.62
CA LEU A 350 25.65 -9.94 17.60
C LEU A 350 24.66 -10.95 18.19
N ILE A 351 23.42 -10.96 17.68
CA ILE A 351 22.36 -11.87 18.15
C ILE A 351 22.76 -13.36 18.06
N GLU A 352 23.51 -13.74 17.04
CA GLU A 352 24.04 -15.10 16.86
C GLU A 352 25.04 -15.51 17.96
N ASP A 353 25.91 -14.59 18.39
CA ASP A 353 26.83 -14.82 19.49
C ASP A 353 26.09 -14.86 20.84
N TYR A 354 25.01 -14.07 20.98
CA TYR A 354 24.15 -14.08 22.16
C TYR A 354 23.45 -15.44 22.31
N GLU A 355 22.89 -15.98 21.22
CA GLU A 355 22.27 -17.31 21.16
C GLU A 355 23.26 -18.39 21.60
N LEU A 356 24.48 -18.36 21.05
CA LEU A 356 25.53 -19.31 21.39
C LEU A 356 25.97 -19.22 22.87
N LEU A 357 26.02 -18.00 23.43
CA LEU A 357 26.49 -17.76 24.79
C LEU A 357 25.48 -18.26 25.86
N LYS A 358 24.19 -18.01 25.64
CA LYS A 358 23.15 -18.22 26.65
C LYS A 358 22.46 -19.58 26.55
N GLY A 359 22.41 -20.18 25.36
CA GLY A 359 21.83 -21.50 25.12
C GLY A 359 20.40 -21.63 25.67
N ALA A 360 20.09 -22.68 26.43
CA ALA A 360 18.73 -22.91 26.94
C ALA A 360 18.24 -21.93 28.05
N ALA A 361 19.04 -20.93 28.45
CA ALA A 361 18.70 -19.94 29.48
C ALA A 361 18.19 -18.61 28.90
N MET A 362 17.74 -18.62 27.65
CA MET A 362 17.47 -17.45 26.82
C MET A 362 16.13 -16.79 27.12
N ASP A 363 16.18 -15.47 27.28
CA ASP A 363 15.07 -14.54 27.08
C ASP A 363 15.31 -13.78 25.76
N ARG A 364 14.25 -13.26 25.13
CA ARG A 364 14.37 -12.44 23.91
C ARG A 364 15.35 -11.29 24.17
N PRO A 365 16.52 -11.22 23.50
CA PRO A 365 17.51 -10.18 23.77
C PRO A 365 16.95 -8.81 23.45
N LYS A 366 17.32 -7.82 24.27
CA LYS A 366 17.01 -6.43 24.00
C LYS A 366 17.90 -5.91 22.86
N PRO A 367 17.35 -5.22 21.84
CA PRO A 367 18.15 -4.58 20.81
C PRO A 367 19.12 -3.54 21.38
N PHE A 368 20.36 -3.48 20.86
CA PHE A 368 21.38 -2.53 21.31
C PHE A 368 21.32 -1.21 20.54
N VAL A 369 21.23 -1.23 19.21
CA VAL A 369 20.94 -0.02 18.42
C VAL A 369 19.43 0.06 18.24
N PRO A 370 18.75 1.08 18.77
CA PRO A 370 17.29 1.20 18.67
C PRO A 370 16.87 1.61 17.26
N MET A 371 15.59 1.41 16.93
CA MET A 371 14.98 2.10 15.77
C MET A 371 15.14 3.62 15.90
N ALA A 372 15.31 4.32 14.78
CA ALA A 372 15.43 5.78 14.76
C ALA A 372 14.22 6.45 15.42
N MET A 373 14.45 7.58 16.10
CA MET A 373 13.37 8.39 16.67
C MET A 373 12.30 8.69 15.62
N PRO A 374 10.99 8.53 15.93
CA PRO A 374 9.94 8.95 15.03
C PRO A 374 10.05 10.43 14.66
N VAL A 375 10.02 10.70 13.36
CA VAL A 375 9.98 12.06 12.79
C VAL A 375 8.72 12.24 11.96
N ARG A 376 8.28 13.48 11.81
CA ARG A 376 7.15 13.82 10.94
C ARG A 376 7.64 13.97 9.50
N LEU A 377 6.90 13.35 8.58
CA LEU A 377 7.15 13.49 7.14
C LEU A 377 6.33 14.61 6.53
N THR A 378 5.07 14.75 6.94
CA THR A 378 4.15 15.79 6.48
C THR A 378 4.16 16.99 7.43
N ASP A 379 3.74 18.14 6.93
CA ASP A 379 3.79 19.43 7.62
C ASP A 379 2.41 19.90 8.13
N ASN A 380 1.56 18.96 8.56
CA ASN A 380 0.19 19.30 8.92
C ASN A 380 0.04 19.90 10.31
N ASP A 381 1.04 19.83 11.20
CA ASP A 381 0.89 20.44 12.51
C ASP A 381 0.94 21.97 12.48
N MET A 382 0.47 22.58 13.54
CA MET A 382 0.56 24.01 13.75
C MET A 382 1.83 24.36 14.50
N CYS A 383 2.66 25.24 13.92
CA CYS A 383 3.79 25.88 14.60
C CYS A 383 3.46 27.34 14.93
N ARG A 384 3.59 27.70 16.20
CA ARG A 384 3.39 29.09 16.68
C ARG A 384 4.73 29.72 17.03
N ALA A 385 4.89 31.01 16.76
CA ALA A 385 6.14 31.74 17.09
C ALA A 385 6.27 32.05 18.59
N THR A 386 5.23 31.75 19.39
CA THR A 386 5.25 31.89 20.84
C THR A 386 4.51 30.72 21.49
N ALA A 387 5.16 30.04 22.42
CA ALA A 387 4.53 29.02 23.26
C ALA A 387 3.80 29.63 24.46
N SER A 388 2.88 28.86 25.04
CA SER A 388 2.35 29.12 26.37
C SER A 388 2.42 27.87 27.24
N THR A 389 2.35 28.01 28.56
CA THR A 389 2.32 26.85 29.46
C THR A 389 1.13 25.91 29.25
N LYS A 390 0.09 26.34 28.51
CA LYS A 390 -1.09 25.52 28.17
C LYS A 390 -1.03 24.93 26.77
N GLN A 391 -0.13 25.46 25.93
CA GLN A 391 0.06 25.12 24.53
C GLN A 391 1.56 25.28 24.25
N PRO A 392 2.39 24.34 24.71
CA PRO A 392 3.80 24.31 24.32
C PRO A 392 3.91 24.13 22.80
N GLU A 393 5.01 24.58 22.22
CA GLU A 393 5.40 24.17 20.87
C GLU A 393 6.29 22.94 20.96
N ASP A 394 6.19 22.07 19.97
CA ASP A 394 7.16 21.00 19.79
C ASP A 394 8.50 21.61 19.31
N PRO A 395 9.65 21.06 19.73
CA PRO A 395 10.95 21.63 19.41
C PRO A 395 11.20 21.86 17.92
N PHE A 396 10.77 20.93 17.05
CA PHE A 396 10.98 21.02 15.60
C PHE A 396 10.48 22.34 14.99
N CYS A 397 9.46 22.98 15.57
CA CYS A 397 8.97 24.27 15.08
C CYS A 397 10.01 25.38 15.19
N TRP A 398 10.97 25.28 16.12
CA TRP A 398 11.85 26.37 16.54
C TRP A 398 13.33 26.09 16.36
N ILE A 399 13.70 24.86 15.99
CA ILE A 399 15.08 24.43 15.78
C ILE A 399 15.60 24.90 14.43
N ASP A 400 16.87 25.28 14.40
CA ASP A 400 17.66 25.40 13.17
C ASP A 400 18.26 24.02 12.79
N PHE A 401 17.50 23.31 11.95
CA PHE A 401 17.94 22.41 10.88
C PHE A 401 19.45 22.35 10.71
N ASP A 402 19.98 23.40 10.07
CA ASP A 402 21.35 23.51 9.57
C ASP A 402 22.44 23.30 10.64
N SER A 403 22.07 23.42 11.91
CA SER A 403 22.98 23.30 13.06
C SER A 403 22.72 22.08 13.94
N ILE A 404 21.87 21.14 13.53
CA ILE A 404 21.48 19.99 14.35
C ILE A 404 22.68 19.11 14.78
N ASP A 405 23.78 19.14 14.02
CA ASP A 405 25.02 18.41 14.33
C ASP A 405 25.77 18.95 15.54
N ASP A 406 25.44 20.18 15.98
CA ASP A 406 25.98 20.75 17.21
C ASP A 406 25.28 20.17 18.46
N ILE A 407 24.21 19.37 18.30
CA ILE A 407 23.44 18.77 19.39
C ILE A 407 23.89 17.33 19.66
N ASP A 408 24.17 17.04 20.93
CA ASP A 408 24.58 15.72 21.42
C ASP A 408 24.01 15.44 22.82
N HIS A 409 24.30 14.26 23.37
CA HIS A 409 23.85 13.85 24.71
C HIS A 409 24.26 14.81 25.82
N SER A 410 25.35 15.57 25.63
CA SER A 410 25.91 16.46 26.64
C SER A 410 25.18 17.81 26.72
N ASN A 411 24.47 18.21 25.66
CA ASN A 411 23.83 19.52 25.57
C ASN A 411 22.32 19.49 25.28
N ILE A 412 21.75 18.40 24.74
CA ILE A 412 20.34 18.30 24.32
C ILE A 412 19.35 18.75 25.40
N THR A 413 19.52 18.30 26.65
CA THR A 413 18.62 18.69 27.76
C THR A 413 18.66 20.20 27.98
N SER A 414 19.85 20.78 28.00
CA SER A 414 20.01 22.22 28.18
C SER A 414 19.54 23.02 26.97
N PHE A 415 19.64 22.45 25.77
CA PHE A 415 19.16 23.04 24.53
C PHE A 415 17.62 23.17 24.58
N ILE A 416 16.91 22.06 24.79
CA ILE A 416 15.45 22.02 24.87
C ILE A 416 14.93 22.91 26.01
N ASP A 417 15.56 22.88 27.19
CA ASP A 417 15.18 23.73 28.33
C ASP A 417 15.31 25.24 28.03
N ASN A 418 16.24 25.63 27.15
CA ASN A 418 16.47 27.02 26.77
C ASN A 418 15.71 27.44 25.50
N LEU A 419 15.14 26.50 24.75
CA LEU A 419 14.36 26.71 23.54
C LEU A 419 12.98 27.32 23.88
N THR A 420 12.98 28.63 24.14
CA THR A 420 11.80 29.39 24.60
C THR A 420 11.20 30.30 23.54
N ALA A 421 11.84 30.38 22.38
CA ALA A 421 11.44 31.09 21.17
C ALA A 421 12.19 30.46 19.97
N PRO A 422 11.76 30.73 18.72
CA PRO A 422 12.49 30.28 17.52
C PRO A 422 13.97 30.69 17.55
N GLU A 423 14.84 29.76 17.15
CA GLU A 423 16.26 30.04 16.93
C GLU A 423 16.47 30.98 15.74
N ALA A 424 17.62 31.65 15.73
CA ALA A 424 18.01 32.43 14.56
C ALA A 424 18.48 31.47 13.46
N GLY A 425 17.63 31.24 12.46
CA GLY A 425 17.87 30.22 11.43
C GLY A 425 16.77 29.16 11.35
N ALA A 426 15.85 29.12 12.32
CA ALA A 426 14.81 28.09 12.38
C ALA A 426 14.04 27.91 11.05
N ASP A 427 14.09 26.70 10.50
CA ASP A 427 13.56 26.34 9.18
C ASP A 427 12.05 26.50 9.13
N PHE A 428 11.38 26.05 10.20
CA PHE A 428 9.92 26.04 10.28
C PHE A 428 9.33 27.28 10.95
N CYS A 429 10.16 28.25 11.37
CA CYS A 429 9.71 29.50 11.97
C CYS A 429 10.65 30.68 11.71
N THR A 430 11.06 30.83 10.45
CA THR A 430 11.92 31.92 9.98
C THR A 430 11.30 33.29 10.22
N THR A 431 9.98 33.42 9.99
CA THR A 431 9.22 34.62 10.33
C THR A 431 7.88 34.25 10.96
N SER A 432 7.09 35.25 11.38
CA SER A 432 5.78 35.02 11.95
C SER A 432 4.74 36.05 11.54
N VAL A 433 3.49 35.60 11.51
CA VAL A 433 2.33 36.35 11.05
C VAL A 433 1.16 36.16 12.02
N ASP A 434 0.40 37.22 12.26
CA ASP A 434 -0.81 37.14 13.07
C ASP A 434 -1.95 36.51 12.26
N TRP A 435 -2.41 35.34 12.68
CA TRP A 435 -3.55 34.63 12.08
C TRP A 435 -4.72 34.56 13.05
N ILE A 436 -5.93 34.83 12.58
CA ILE A 436 -7.15 34.69 13.39
C ILE A 436 -7.74 33.32 13.10
N ASN A 437 -7.75 32.45 14.10
CA ASN A 437 -8.35 31.13 13.95
C ASN A 437 -9.89 31.22 13.80
N PRO A 438 -10.57 30.16 13.33
CA PRO A 438 -12.03 30.15 13.22
C PRO A 438 -12.78 30.47 14.53
N GLY A 439 -12.15 30.22 15.68
CA GLY A 439 -12.66 30.59 17.00
C GLY A 439 -12.47 32.07 17.39
N GLY A 440 -11.97 32.92 16.48
CA GLY A 440 -11.76 34.36 16.70
C GLY A 440 -10.54 34.72 17.56
N THR A 441 -9.64 33.76 17.81
CA THR A 441 -8.40 33.99 18.57
C THR A 441 -7.25 34.29 17.61
N THR A 442 -6.54 35.39 17.85
CA THR A 442 -5.30 35.72 17.12
C THR A 442 -4.13 34.89 17.66
N LEU A 443 -3.45 34.19 16.77
CA LEU A 443 -2.28 33.35 17.03
C LEU A 443 -1.11 33.84 16.17
N PRO A 444 0.11 33.97 16.71
CA PRO A 444 1.30 34.23 15.92
C PRO A 444 1.78 32.93 15.29
N ILE A 445 1.48 32.72 14.02
CA ILE A 445 1.82 31.50 13.27
C ILE A 445 3.21 31.65 12.66
N CYS A 446 3.98 30.56 12.68
CA CYS A 446 5.27 30.47 12.04
C CYS A 446 5.13 30.37 10.51
N VAL A 447 6.01 31.09 9.82
CA VAL A 447 6.23 30.98 8.38
C VAL A 447 7.61 30.40 8.17
N THR A 448 7.67 29.30 7.43
CA THR A 448 8.88 28.56 7.09
C THR A 448 9.79 29.36 6.14
N GLU A 449 11.02 28.91 5.92
CA GLU A 449 11.93 29.52 4.95
C GLU A 449 11.41 29.50 3.50
N ASP A 450 10.65 28.45 3.15
CA ASP A 450 10.00 28.25 1.86
C ASP A 450 8.59 28.88 1.78
N LEU A 451 8.28 29.79 2.72
CA LEU A 451 7.08 30.61 2.77
C LEU A 451 5.75 29.87 3.06
N ARG A 452 5.80 28.60 3.44
CA ARG A 452 4.63 27.86 3.95
C ARG A 452 4.20 28.41 5.30
N TRP A 453 2.89 28.44 5.53
CA TRP A 453 2.29 28.88 6.79
C TRP A 453 1.87 27.65 7.60
N MET A 454 2.49 27.44 8.76
CA MET A 454 2.25 26.27 9.63
C MET A 454 0.98 26.44 10.47
N ILE A 455 -0.19 26.56 9.81
CA ILE A 455 -1.50 26.85 10.44
C ILE A 455 -2.20 25.62 11.02
N GLY A 456 -1.74 24.42 10.66
CA GLY A 456 -2.28 23.13 11.08
C GLY A 456 -3.78 22.92 10.85
N ARG A 457 -4.20 23.06 9.59
CA ARG A 457 -5.61 22.88 9.16
C ARG A 457 -5.84 21.68 8.24
N VAL A 458 -4.78 21.22 7.61
CA VAL A 458 -4.74 20.05 6.73
C VAL A 458 -4.47 18.79 7.56
N GLY A 459 -4.48 17.63 6.93
CA GLY A 459 -4.22 16.36 7.60
C GLY A 459 -4.03 15.26 6.59
N SER A 460 -2.99 14.44 6.76
CA SER A 460 -2.62 13.38 5.83
C SER A 460 -3.05 12.01 6.32
N SER A 461 -3.37 11.14 5.37
CA SER A 461 -3.89 9.79 5.64
C SER A 461 -3.43 8.79 4.60
N ARG A 462 -3.53 7.49 4.95
CA ARG A 462 -3.34 6.36 4.02
C ARG A 462 -2.06 6.44 3.19
N VAL A 463 -0.93 6.34 3.87
CA VAL A 463 0.38 6.21 3.23
C VAL A 463 0.55 4.82 2.62
N ARG A 464 1.21 4.76 1.45
CA ARG A 464 1.86 3.54 0.96
C ARG A 464 3.29 3.84 0.58
N MET A 465 4.18 2.89 0.83
CA MET A 465 5.62 3.06 0.61
C MET A 465 6.27 1.86 -0.08
N VAL A 466 7.39 2.11 -0.75
CA VAL A 466 8.30 1.11 -1.32
C VAL A 466 9.75 1.60 -1.15
N LEU A 467 10.66 0.70 -0.82
CA LEU A 467 12.11 0.90 -0.79
C LEU A 467 12.79 0.15 -1.95
N LYS A 468 13.75 0.81 -2.59
CA LYS A 468 14.64 0.21 -3.58
C LYS A 468 16.09 0.50 -3.23
N ALA A 469 16.88 -0.54 -2.98
CA ALA A 469 18.29 -0.42 -2.61
C ALA A 469 19.16 0.11 -3.76
N TYR A 470 20.18 0.87 -3.40
CA TYR A 470 21.30 1.29 -4.25
C TYR A 470 22.58 1.33 -3.42
N THR A 471 23.75 1.25 -4.06
CA THR A 471 25.04 1.34 -3.34
C THR A 471 25.68 2.70 -3.63
N PRO A 472 25.73 3.61 -2.64
CA PRO A 472 26.37 4.91 -2.81
C PRO A 472 27.86 4.78 -3.19
N PRO A 473 28.40 5.67 -4.05
CA PRO A 473 29.83 5.72 -4.33
C PRO A 473 30.67 5.93 -3.07
N GLY A 474 31.59 5.00 -2.81
CA GLY A 474 32.46 5.08 -1.63
C GLY A 474 31.73 4.79 -0.32
N ALA A 475 30.60 4.05 -0.38
CA ALA A 475 29.93 3.55 0.80
C ALA A 475 30.92 2.88 1.78
N PRO A 476 30.89 3.24 3.07
CA PRO A 476 31.63 2.55 4.11
C PRO A 476 31.09 1.13 4.31
N ASP A 477 31.85 0.33 5.05
CA ASP A 477 31.49 -1.00 5.54
C ASP A 477 31.59 -0.87 7.07
N HIS A 478 30.46 -0.52 7.72
CA HIS A 478 30.44 -0.20 9.14
C HIS A 478 30.49 -1.46 10.02
N ASP A 479 29.93 -2.58 9.58
CA ASP A 479 29.92 -3.84 10.34
C ASP A 479 31.17 -4.71 10.09
N GLY A 480 31.97 -4.38 9.08
CA GLY A 480 33.24 -5.01 8.77
C GLY A 480 33.10 -6.36 8.06
N ASP A 481 31.96 -6.64 7.44
CA ASP A 481 31.67 -7.91 6.75
C ASP A 481 32.35 -8.02 5.36
N GLY A 482 32.93 -6.92 4.86
CA GLY A 482 33.59 -6.82 3.56
C GLY A 482 32.67 -6.42 2.40
N VAL A 483 31.41 -6.10 2.68
CA VAL A 483 30.38 -5.62 1.76
C VAL A 483 30.08 -4.15 2.11
N PRO A 484 30.23 -3.22 1.16
CA PRO A 484 29.84 -1.82 1.42
C PRO A 484 28.35 -1.69 1.74
N ASP A 485 28.04 -0.90 2.76
CA ASP A 485 26.67 -0.62 3.20
C ASP A 485 25.87 0.02 2.07
N ALA A 486 24.77 -0.62 1.67
CA ALA A 486 23.85 -0.01 0.72
C ALA A 486 22.97 1.02 1.43
N SER A 487 22.36 1.92 0.65
CA SER A 487 21.19 2.67 1.12
C SER A 487 19.99 2.35 0.23
N ALA A 488 18.85 3.01 0.45
CA ALA A 488 17.66 2.79 -0.35
C ALA A 488 16.88 4.07 -0.61
N TRP A 489 16.38 4.20 -1.83
CA TRP A 489 15.39 5.21 -2.16
C TRP A 489 14.03 4.77 -1.62
N LEU A 490 13.47 5.59 -0.75
CA LEU A 490 12.10 5.53 -0.30
C LEU A 490 11.21 6.29 -1.28
N SER A 491 10.07 5.71 -1.62
CA SER A 491 9.02 6.34 -2.39
C SER A 491 7.69 6.11 -1.69
N LEU A 492 6.92 7.16 -1.47
CA LEU A 492 5.61 7.08 -0.82
C LEU A 492 4.71 8.24 -1.25
N ALA A 493 3.40 8.10 -1.05
CA ALA A 493 2.49 9.24 -1.11
C ALA A 493 1.41 9.13 -0.03
N ALA A 494 0.84 10.28 0.34
CA ALA A 494 -0.25 10.39 1.30
C ALA A 494 -1.43 11.17 0.72
N GLU A 495 -2.64 10.83 1.17
CA GLU A 495 -3.85 11.58 0.88
C GLU A 495 -3.99 12.74 1.87
N GLU A 496 -3.98 13.99 1.40
CA GLU A 496 -4.11 15.17 2.24
C GLU A 496 -5.48 15.84 2.09
N THR A 497 -6.04 16.29 3.22
CA THR A 497 -7.26 17.09 3.25
C THR A 497 -6.96 18.55 2.88
N LYS A 498 -7.83 19.20 2.12
CA LYS A 498 -7.61 20.57 1.62
C LYS A 498 -7.85 21.69 2.61
N ALA A 499 -7.97 21.39 3.90
CA ALA A 499 -8.32 22.35 4.93
C ALA A 499 -9.61 23.17 4.66
N LEU A 500 -10.51 22.71 3.78
CA LEU A 500 -11.75 23.39 3.38
C LEU A 500 -12.85 23.29 4.45
N GLY A 501 -12.51 23.62 5.68
CA GLY A 501 -13.48 24.10 6.66
C GLY A 501 -13.73 25.59 6.39
N VAL A 502 -14.97 25.96 6.09
CA VAL A 502 -15.46 27.35 6.06
C VAL A 502 -15.19 28.20 4.79
N THR A 503 -15.45 27.67 3.60
CA THR A 503 -15.80 28.54 2.45
C THR A 503 -17.29 28.91 2.42
N GLY A 504 -18.12 28.32 3.30
CA GLY A 504 -19.52 28.67 3.49
C GLY A 504 -19.73 29.76 4.55
N ASP A 505 -20.76 30.59 4.36
CA ASP A 505 -21.26 31.52 5.37
C ASP A 505 -21.38 30.81 6.73
N LEU A 506 -20.73 31.37 7.74
CA LEU A 506 -20.92 30.95 9.12
C LEU A 506 -22.28 31.47 9.60
N ASP A 507 -23.09 30.60 10.18
CA ASP A 507 -24.27 30.98 10.93
C ASP A 507 -23.89 31.87 12.14
N GLY A 508 -24.91 32.44 12.79
CA GLY A 508 -24.72 33.30 13.97
C GLY A 508 -24.02 32.62 15.16
N ASP A 509 -23.79 31.31 15.10
CA ASP A 509 -23.16 30.48 16.12
C ASP A 509 -21.77 29.97 15.69
N GLY A 510 -21.25 30.40 14.53
CA GLY A 510 -19.92 30.03 14.05
C GLY A 510 -19.83 28.63 13.45
N LYS A 511 -20.96 28.07 12.99
CA LYS A 511 -21.02 26.82 12.21
C LYS A 511 -21.30 27.16 10.75
N ALA A 512 -20.70 26.44 9.81
CA ALA A 512 -21.03 26.65 8.40
C ALA A 512 -22.52 26.30 8.16
N ASP A 513 -23.26 27.21 7.53
CA ASP A 513 -24.70 27.04 7.20
C ASP A 513 -24.91 26.00 6.06
N ILE A 514 -23.82 25.63 5.39
CA ILE A 514 -23.75 24.68 4.29
C ILE A 514 -22.49 23.83 4.54
N ASP A 515 -22.61 22.50 4.50
CA ASP A 515 -21.43 21.64 4.45
C ASP A 515 -20.60 22.08 3.23
N PRO A 516 -19.35 22.53 3.39
CA PRO A 516 -18.55 22.96 2.25
C PRO A 516 -18.53 21.82 1.22
N VAL A 517 -18.79 22.14 -0.04
CA VAL A 517 -18.63 21.17 -1.13
C VAL A 517 -17.21 20.65 -1.02
N ASP A 518 -17.07 19.37 -0.69
CA ASP A 518 -15.79 18.70 -0.51
C ASP A 518 -15.15 18.49 -1.89
N ILE A 519 -14.72 19.60 -2.51
CA ILE A 519 -13.96 19.58 -3.75
C ILE A 519 -12.54 19.18 -3.38
N GLY A 520 -12.34 17.88 -3.19
CA GLY A 520 -11.09 17.15 -3.38
C GLY A 520 -10.26 16.79 -2.15
N LYS A 521 -9.40 15.79 -2.37
CA LYS A 521 -8.25 15.43 -1.55
C LYS A 521 -7.03 15.50 -2.46
N ASP A 522 -5.93 16.01 -1.95
CA ASP A 522 -4.70 16.13 -2.71
C ASP A 522 -3.80 14.92 -2.46
N MET A 523 -3.05 14.54 -3.50
CA MET A 523 -2.11 13.42 -3.43
C MET A 523 -0.70 13.97 -3.50
N PHE A 524 0.01 13.91 -2.38
CA PHE A 524 1.39 14.37 -2.27
C PHE A 524 2.35 13.19 -2.25
N TYR A 525 3.29 13.20 -3.20
CA TYR A 525 4.31 12.18 -3.40
C TYR A 525 5.68 12.65 -2.87
N HIS A 526 6.39 11.71 -2.27
CA HIS A 526 7.69 11.91 -1.66
C HIS A 526 8.66 10.84 -2.13
N SER A 527 9.90 11.23 -2.43
CA SER A 527 10.99 10.29 -2.65
C SER A 527 12.34 10.85 -2.20
N PHE A 528 13.06 10.07 -1.40
CA PHE A 528 14.32 10.44 -0.77
C PHE A 528 15.10 9.21 -0.28
N ASP A 529 16.36 9.39 0.09
CA ASP A 529 17.16 8.34 0.72
C ASP A 529 16.71 8.12 2.17
N TYR A 530 16.24 6.92 2.49
CA TYR A 530 15.63 6.61 3.79
C TYR A 530 16.61 6.80 4.97
N ALA A 531 17.90 6.50 4.79
CA ALA A 531 18.89 6.62 5.86
C ALA A 531 19.43 8.05 6.01
N LYS A 532 19.00 8.97 5.15
CA LYS A 532 19.38 10.39 5.17
C LYS A 532 18.15 11.30 5.18
N PRO A 533 17.26 11.19 6.19
CA PRO A 533 16.18 12.15 6.32
C PRO A 533 16.70 13.57 6.59
N TYR A 534 17.97 13.71 7.01
CA TYR A 534 18.67 14.99 7.13
C TYR A 534 20.00 14.92 6.36
N ASN A 535 20.34 15.99 5.66
CA ASN A 535 21.64 16.15 5.01
C ASN A 535 22.72 16.25 6.10
N LEU A 536 23.48 15.18 6.33
CA LEU A 536 24.58 15.19 7.29
C LEU A 536 25.91 15.03 6.58
N HIS A 537 26.73 16.06 6.80
CA HIS A 537 28.10 16.28 6.37
C HIS A 537 29.12 15.25 6.90
N VAL A 538 28.84 13.95 6.77
CA VAL A 538 29.77 12.87 7.17
C VAL A 538 30.41 12.17 5.97
N ASN A 539 29.91 12.39 4.75
CA ASN A 539 30.53 11.85 3.54
C ASN A 539 30.64 12.89 2.42
N THR A 540 31.75 13.64 2.44
CA THR A 540 32.10 14.67 1.44
C THR A 540 32.08 14.23 -0.04
N ALA A 541 31.97 12.93 -0.34
CA ALA A 541 31.80 12.43 -1.71
C ALA A 541 30.32 12.28 -2.15
N LEU A 542 29.39 12.21 -1.20
CA LEU A 542 27.93 12.10 -1.41
C LEU A 542 27.21 13.44 -1.23
N ASP A 543 27.76 14.37 -0.44
CA ASP A 543 27.28 15.76 -0.28
C ASP A 543 27.29 16.59 -1.59
N SER A 544 27.75 16.04 -2.72
CA SER A 544 27.73 16.76 -4.01
C SER A 544 26.51 16.44 -4.88
N VAL A 545 25.59 15.61 -4.37
CA VAL A 545 24.53 14.96 -5.16
C VAL A 545 23.13 15.49 -4.83
N ASP A 546 22.82 15.75 -3.56
CA ASP A 546 21.54 16.33 -3.12
C ASP A 546 21.77 17.04 -1.77
N ASP A 547 21.52 18.36 -1.72
CA ASP A 547 21.79 19.21 -0.56
C ASP A 547 20.59 19.34 0.40
N SER A 548 19.44 18.73 0.11
CA SER A 548 18.18 19.01 0.82
C SER A 548 17.82 17.98 1.89
N ALA A 549 17.55 18.44 3.12
CA ALA A 549 17.00 17.60 4.18
C ALA A 549 15.53 17.21 3.87
N TYR A 550 15.17 15.94 4.12
CA TYR A 550 13.82 15.41 3.88
C TYR A 550 13.04 15.21 5.19
N ILE A 551 12.77 16.32 5.87
CA ILE A 551 12.00 16.39 7.13
C ILE A 551 10.84 17.36 6.93
N VAL A 552 9.62 16.99 7.35
CA VAL A 552 8.45 17.89 7.37
C VAL A 552 8.28 18.65 6.05
N GLN A 553 7.91 17.92 5.00
CA GLN A 553 7.75 18.44 3.64
C GLN A 553 6.31 18.35 3.15
N GLN A 554 5.93 19.29 2.27
CA GLN A 554 4.68 19.23 1.52
C GLN A 554 4.66 18.09 0.49
N GLY A 555 5.81 17.72 -0.07
CA GLY A 555 5.89 16.75 -1.19
C GLY A 555 5.47 17.36 -2.53
N GLY A 556 5.40 16.52 -3.57
CA GLY A 556 5.00 16.92 -4.92
C GLY A 556 3.59 16.45 -5.26
N MET A 557 2.74 17.35 -5.75
CA MET A 557 1.35 17.04 -6.05
C MET A 557 1.21 16.28 -7.37
N ILE A 558 0.60 15.08 -7.34
CA ILE A 558 0.51 14.20 -8.53
C ILE A 558 -0.84 14.27 -9.26
N ASN A 559 -1.91 14.65 -8.57
CA ASN A 559 -3.22 14.79 -9.21
C ASN A 559 -3.32 16.13 -9.96
N GLN A 560 -3.94 16.09 -11.14
CA GLN A 560 -4.15 17.26 -11.98
C GLN A 560 -5.16 18.22 -11.32
N PRO A 561 -5.02 19.55 -11.54
CA PRO A 561 -6.13 20.48 -11.34
C PRO A 561 -7.42 20.01 -11.99
N ALA A 562 -8.54 20.21 -11.30
CA ALA A 562 -9.85 19.77 -11.79
C ALA A 562 -10.23 20.55 -13.05
N LYS A 563 -10.75 19.82 -14.04
CA LYS A 563 -11.45 20.39 -15.19
C LYS A 563 -12.94 20.25 -15.01
N CYS A 564 -13.66 21.22 -15.54
CA CYS A 564 -15.10 21.29 -15.37
C CYS A 564 -15.80 20.40 -16.38
N SER A 565 -16.69 19.56 -15.87
CA SER A 565 -17.55 18.77 -16.72
C SER A 565 -18.50 19.64 -17.55
N PRO A 566 -18.74 19.31 -18.83
CA PRO A 566 -19.78 19.94 -19.63
C PRO A 566 -21.20 19.63 -19.09
N TYR A 567 -21.34 18.65 -18.21
CA TYR A 567 -22.64 18.13 -17.77
C TYR A 567 -23.14 18.75 -16.46
N PHE A 568 -22.26 19.39 -15.66
CA PHE A 568 -22.61 20.04 -14.39
C PHE A 568 -21.82 21.33 -14.14
N ILE A 569 -22.08 22.33 -14.98
CA ILE A 569 -21.40 23.62 -14.96
C ILE A 569 -21.74 24.40 -13.70
N THR A 570 -20.73 24.70 -12.89
CA THR A 570 -20.83 25.62 -11.76
C THR A 570 -20.58 27.05 -12.24
N THR A 571 -21.59 27.92 -12.07
CA THR A 571 -21.51 29.35 -12.39
C THR A 571 -21.37 30.15 -11.10
N ALA A 572 -20.96 31.43 -11.20
CA ALA A 572 -20.90 32.31 -10.04
C ALA A 572 -22.25 32.44 -9.29
N ASP A 573 -23.36 32.20 -9.98
CA ASP A 573 -24.71 32.23 -9.41
C ASP A 573 -25.08 30.92 -8.68
N THR A 574 -24.43 29.80 -9.00
CA THR A 574 -24.72 28.47 -8.41
C THR A 574 -23.67 28.02 -7.40
N ASN A 575 -22.40 28.29 -7.66
CA ASN A 575 -21.31 28.08 -6.70
C ASN A 575 -20.21 29.15 -6.89
N PRO A 576 -20.21 30.24 -6.10
CA PRO A 576 -19.23 31.31 -6.23
C PRO A 576 -17.82 30.90 -5.80
N ALA A 577 -17.65 29.78 -5.09
CA ALA A 577 -16.36 29.28 -4.62
C ALA A 577 -15.67 28.33 -5.63
N ALA A 578 -16.39 27.87 -6.65
CA ALA A 578 -15.88 26.95 -7.66
C ALA A 578 -16.50 27.28 -9.01
N THR A 579 -16.15 28.44 -9.58
CA THR A 579 -16.69 28.90 -10.85
C THR A 579 -15.92 28.33 -12.03
N CYS A 580 -16.66 27.99 -13.08
CA CYS A 580 -16.07 27.54 -14.33
C CYS A 580 -16.74 28.18 -15.55
N PRO A 581 -16.05 29.07 -16.28
CA PRO A 581 -16.67 29.82 -17.36
C PRO A 581 -16.78 29.03 -18.68
N GLU A 582 -16.01 27.95 -18.85
CA GLU A 582 -15.96 27.15 -20.08
C GLU A 582 -15.86 25.65 -19.74
N ALA A 583 -16.78 24.84 -20.30
CA ALA A 583 -16.75 23.39 -20.15
C ALA A 583 -15.45 22.81 -20.73
N GLY A 584 -14.83 21.86 -20.01
CA GLY A 584 -13.52 21.30 -20.36
C GLY A 584 -12.32 22.19 -20.00
N GLY A 585 -12.57 23.42 -19.54
CA GLY A 585 -11.54 24.28 -18.94
C GLY A 585 -11.25 23.90 -17.49
N PHE A 586 -10.14 24.40 -16.94
CA PHE A 586 -9.89 24.32 -15.49
C PHE A 586 -10.86 25.22 -14.72
N TYR A 587 -11.15 24.85 -13.47
CA TYR A 587 -11.83 25.75 -12.54
C TYR A 587 -11.02 27.04 -12.37
N ASP A 588 -11.71 28.15 -12.08
CA ASP A 588 -11.05 29.43 -11.83
C ASP A 588 -10.01 29.27 -10.71
N VAL A 589 -8.80 29.79 -10.95
CA VAL A 589 -7.71 29.75 -9.99
C VAL A 589 -8.12 30.50 -8.73
N GLN A 590 -7.90 29.88 -7.59
CA GLN A 590 -8.20 30.46 -6.29
C GLN A 590 -6.98 31.24 -5.80
N ILE A 591 -7.22 32.23 -4.94
CA ILE A 591 -6.16 32.98 -4.28
C ILE A 591 -6.20 32.61 -2.81
N ASP A 592 -5.07 32.12 -2.30
CA ASP A 592 -4.90 31.92 -0.87
C ASP A 592 -5.03 33.31 -0.19
N PRO A 593 -6.03 33.51 0.67
CA PRO A 593 -6.28 34.80 1.31
C PRO A 593 -5.14 35.24 2.24
N PHE A 594 -4.21 34.34 2.58
CA PHE A 594 -3.10 34.57 3.50
C PHE A 594 -1.79 34.86 2.77
N THR A 595 -1.41 33.98 1.83
CA THR A 595 -0.15 34.12 1.08
C THR A 595 -0.29 34.98 -0.17
N GLU A 596 -1.51 35.33 -0.58
CA GLU A 596 -1.83 35.98 -1.86
C GLU A 596 -1.32 35.19 -3.08
N THR A 597 -1.06 33.89 -2.92
CA THR A 597 -0.61 33.01 -3.98
C THR A 597 -1.74 32.20 -4.59
N GLU A 598 -1.55 31.77 -5.82
CA GLU A 598 -2.54 31.02 -6.59
C GLU A 598 -2.59 29.55 -6.14
N TYR A 599 -3.78 29.00 -5.97
CA TYR A 599 -4.00 27.57 -5.79
C TYR A 599 -5.16 27.05 -6.64
N TYR A 600 -5.11 25.77 -6.98
CA TYR A 600 -6.01 25.10 -7.90
C TYR A 600 -6.96 24.16 -7.15
N LEU A 601 -8.23 24.16 -7.56
CA LEU A 601 -9.17 23.12 -7.14
C LEU A 601 -8.84 21.83 -7.87
N THR A 602 -9.03 20.70 -7.19
CA THR A 602 -8.73 19.36 -7.71
C THR A 602 -9.86 18.40 -7.35
N GLU A 603 -10.02 17.35 -8.13
CA GLU A 603 -10.99 16.28 -7.86
C GLU A 603 -10.57 15.44 -6.65
N ILE A 604 -11.46 14.59 -6.14
CA ILE A 604 -11.18 13.77 -4.97
C ILE A 604 -10.23 12.64 -5.36
N SER A 605 -8.95 12.80 -5.05
CA SER A 605 -7.92 11.80 -5.27
C SER A 605 -7.63 11.01 -4.00
N ARG A 606 -7.53 9.68 -4.09
CA ARG A 606 -7.46 8.77 -2.94
C ARG A 606 -6.92 7.39 -3.30
N ARG A 607 -6.68 6.56 -2.27
CA ARG A 607 -6.21 5.17 -2.34
C ARG A 607 -4.94 5.04 -3.16
N PHE A 608 -3.88 5.75 -2.79
CA PHE A 608 -2.61 5.65 -3.49
C PHE A 608 -2.08 4.21 -3.56
N ALA A 609 -1.48 3.87 -4.69
CA ALA A 609 -0.61 2.73 -4.87
C ALA A 609 0.56 3.15 -5.77
N LEU A 610 1.64 2.38 -5.72
CA LEU A 610 2.79 2.60 -6.58
C LEU A 610 3.40 1.27 -6.98
N THR A 611 4.06 1.28 -8.13
CA THR A 611 4.93 0.20 -8.53
C THR A 611 6.18 0.75 -9.19
N LEU A 612 7.33 0.22 -8.82
CA LEU A 612 8.65 0.75 -9.14
C LEU A 612 9.53 -0.34 -9.74
N ASN A 613 10.25 0.00 -10.81
CA ASN A 613 11.29 -0.85 -11.35
C ASN A 613 12.46 -0.96 -10.36
N ASN A 614 13.15 -2.10 -10.37
CA ASN A 614 14.47 -2.20 -9.76
C ASN A 614 15.46 -1.33 -10.56
N ILE A 615 16.45 -0.72 -9.89
CA ILE A 615 17.44 0.16 -10.53
C ILE A 615 18.18 -0.57 -11.68
N SER A 616 18.42 -1.88 -11.52
CA SER A 616 18.97 -2.75 -12.56
C SER A 616 18.10 -2.82 -13.82
N ASN A 617 16.78 -2.75 -13.68
CA ASN A 617 15.83 -2.77 -14.80
C ASN A 617 15.72 -1.37 -15.44
N ILE A 618 15.85 -0.30 -14.65
CA ILE A 618 15.87 1.09 -15.14
C ILE A 618 17.04 1.32 -16.10
N THR A 619 18.21 0.82 -15.71
CA THR A 619 19.47 0.99 -16.48
C THR A 619 19.62 -0.03 -17.62
N ASN A 620 18.72 -1.00 -17.74
CA ASN A 620 18.78 -2.03 -18.78
C ASN A 620 17.97 -1.62 -20.02
N THR A 621 18.67 -1.08 -21.02
CA THR A 621 18.07 -0.62 -22.28
C THR A 621 17.47 -1.74 -23.15
N GLU A 622 17.72 -3.02 -22.86
CA GLU A 622 17.11 -4.12 -23.62
C GLU A 622 15.64 -4.33 -23.23
N ILE A 623 15.32 -4.14 -21.95
CA ILE A 623 13.97 -4.34 -21.40
C ILE A 623 13.29 -3.02 -21.04
N ASN A 624 14.02 -1.91 -20.94
CA ASN A 624 13.52 -0.58 -20.56
C ASN A 624 14.10 0.49 -21.49
N GLN A 625 13.51 0.62 -22.67
CA GLN A 625 13.87 1.64 -23.64
C GLN A 625 13.22 2.99 -23.31
N SER A 626 12.10 2.98 -22.57
CA SER A 626 11.40 4.21 -22.21
C SER A 626 12.05 4.98 -21.06
N GLY A 627 12.90 4.33 -20.26
CA GLY A 627 13.44 4.90 -19.03
C GLY A 627 12.45 4.88 -17.86
N LEU A 628 11.40 4.07 -17.93
CA LEU A 628 10.36 3.99 -16.90
C LEU A 628 10.97 3.56 -15.55
N ALA A 629 10.93 4.46 -14.57
CA ALA A 629 11.30 4.20 -13.19
C ALA A 629 10.11 3.69 -12.36
N GLY A 630 8.92 4.27 -12.57
CA GLY A 630 7.77 3.95 -11.73
C GLY A 630 6.43 4.38 -12.32
N MET A 631 5.37 3.76 -11.81
CA MET A 631 3.99 4.16 -12.03
C MET A 631 3.36 4.53 -10.69
N LEU A 632 2.95 5.79 -10.56
CA LEU A 632 2.20 6.30 -9.43
C LEU A 632 0.71 6.18 -9.74
N ILE A 633 -0.05 5.55 -8.87
CA ILE A 633 -1.42 5.11 -9.14
C ILE A 633 -2.33 5.70 -8.07
N TYR A 634 -3.45 6.27 -8.47
CA TYR A 634 -4.43 6.78 -7.52
C TYR A 634 -5.83 6.71 -8.11
N LYS A 635 -6.84 6.68 -7.23
CA LYS A 635 -8.25 6.73 -7.61
C LYS A 635 -8.71 8.18 -7.58
N GLN A 636 -9.36 8.67 -8.64
CA GLN A 636 -9.84 10.05 -8.75
C GLN A 636 -11.33 10.06 -9.12
N GLY A 637 -12.12 10.96 -8.53
CA GLY A 637 -13.53 11.07 -8.88
C GLY A 637 -14.15 12.42 -8.61
N ILE A 638 -15.27 12.65 -9.30
CA ILE A 638 -15.94 13.94 -9.41
C ILE A 638 -16.85 14.32 -8.24
N ILE A 639 -17.45 13.36 -7.56
CA ILE A 639 -18.45 13.61 -6.51
C ILE A 639 -18.16 12.77 -5.27
N TRP A 640 -18.12 13.45 -4.11
CA TRP A 640 -18.09 12.92 -2.73
C TRP A 640 -17.21 11.69 -2.45
N GLN A 641 -17.16 11.28 -1.19
CA GLN A 641 -16.54 10.01 -0.82
C GLN A 641 -17.50 8.85 -1.10
N GLY A 642 -17.11 7.95 -2.02
CA GLY A 642 -17.91 6.78 -2.41
C GLY A 642 -18.65 6.89 -3.74
N GLY A 643 -18.58 8.05 -4.43
CA GLY A 643 -19.13 8.27 -5.78
C GLY A 643 -18.38 7.57 -6.93
N PRO A 644 -18.81 7.82 -8.19
CA PRO A 644 -18.10 7.45 -9.42
C PRO A 644 -16.65 7.90 -9.36
N ALA A 645 -15.75 7.06 -9.89
CA ALA A 645 -14.31 7.33 -9.82
C ALA A 645 -13.49 6.33 -10.63
N ASP A 646 -12.45 6.86 -11.23
CA ASP A 646 -11.50 6.21 -12.11
C ASP A 646 -10.15 5.93 -11.45
N ILE A 647 -9.30 5.15 -12.13
CA ILE A 647 -7.91 4.89 -11.79
C ILE A 647 -7.01 5.70 -12.71
N MET A 648 -6.17 6.52 -12.10
CA MET A 648 -5.24 7.43 -12.77
C MET A 648 -3.80 6.94 -12.57
N LEU A 649 -2.96 7.11 -13.60
CA LEU A 649 -1.53 6.79 -13.56
C LEU A 649 -0.66 8.02 -13.90
N ARG A 650 0.45 8.19 -13.16
CA ARG A 650 1.56 9.07 -13.54
C ARG A 650 2.82 8.24 -13.74
N ARG A 651 3.53 8.50 -14.84
CA ARG A 651 4.81 7.86 -15.18
C ARG A 651 5.95 8.65 -14.56
N LEU A 652 6.88 7.95 -13.92
CA LEU A 652 8.20 8.46 -13.57
C LEU A 652 9.19 7.95 -14.61
N VAL A 653 9.89 8.83 -15.31
CA VAL A 653 10.83 8.49 -16.38
C VAL A 653 12.16 9.19 -16.10
N VAL A 654 13.24 8.41 -16.06
CA VAL A 654 14.58 8.97 -15.80
C VAL A 654 15.06 9.81 -16.98
N PRO A 655 15.80 10.90 -16.74
CA PRO A 655 16.37 11.72 -17.81
C PRO A 655 17.50 11.00 -18.57
N ASP A 656 17.82 11.47 -19.77
CA ASP A 656 18.87 10.90 -20.64
C ASP A 656 20.26 10.86 -19.98
N ASP A 657 20.53 11.78 -19.04
CA ASP A 657 21.80 11.92 -18.31
C ASP A 657 21.79 11.28 -16.92
N PHE A 658 20.77 10.49 -16.59
CA PHE A 658 20.63 9.79 -15.31
C PHE A 658 21.84 8.92 -14.93
N ASP A 659 22.38 9.15 -13.73
CA ASP A 659 23.42 8.35 -13.09
C ASP A 659 22.83 7.55 -11.92
N ALA A 660 22.61 6.25 -12.15
CA ALA A 660 22.06 5.32 -11.18
C ALA A 660 22.86 5.15 -9.86
N SER A 661 24.08 5.69 -9.79
CA SER A 661 24.88 5.65 -8.56
C SER A 661 24.57 6.79 -7.59
N VAL A 662 24.00 7.89 -8.08
CA VAL A 662 23.84 9.12 -7.30
C VAL A 662 22.44 9.71 -7.44
N ASP A 663 21.84 9.63 -8.62
CA ASP A 663 20.54 10.24 -8.88
C ASP A 663 19.41 9.37 -8.35
N ASN A 664 18.39 10.00 -7.75
CA ASN A 664 17.16 9.32 -7.39
C ASN A 664 16.30 9.08 -8.64
N PRO A 665 16.13 7.83 -9.11
CA PRO A 665 15.29 7.56 -10.29
C PRO A 665 13.81 7.83 -10.02
N PHE A 666 13.39 7.84 -8.76
CA PHE A 666 12.01 8.01 -8.34
C PHE A 666 11.70 9.44 -7.88
N ALA A 667 12.59 10.40 -8.15
CA ALA A 667 12.36 11.81 -7.83
C ALA A 667 11.05 12.32 -8.47
N PHE A 668 10.34 13.23 -7.79
CA PHE A 668 9.08 13.80 -8.30
C PHE A 668 9.29 14.55 -9.62
N GLU A 669 10.46 15.14 -9.77
CA GLU A 669 10.93 15.89 -10.93
C GLU A 669 11.04 15.00 -12.19
N ASN A 670 11.11 13.68 -12.01
CA ASN A 670 11.09 12.69 -13.09
C ASN A 670 9.64 12.34 -13.53
N MET A 671 8.61 12.92 -12.90
CA MET A 671 7.23 12.73 -13.34
C MET A 671 7.03 13.37 -14.71
N GLU A 672 6.58 12.56 -15.67
CA GLU A 672 6.25 13.06 -16.99
C GLU A 672 5.06 14.02 -16.94
N CYS A 673 5.27 15.21 -17.49
CA CYS A 673 4.25 16.22 -17.66
C CYS A 673 4.67 17.19 -18.76
N ASP A 674 3.76 17.50 -19.67
CA ASP A 674 4.00 18.43 -20.79
C ASP A 674 3.88 19.90 -20.37
N GLU A 675 3.06 20.17 -19.35
CA GLU A 675 2.78 21.53 -18.89
C GLU A 675 2.92 21.64 -17.37
N TRP A 676 3.97 22.33 -16.94
CA TRP A 676 4.28 22.59 -15.53
C TRP A 676 4.05 24.07 -15.17
N LEU A 677 3.53 24.30 -13.95
CA LEU A 677 3.52 25.61 -13.30
C LEU A 677 4.31 25.56 -11.98
N TYR A 678 4.84 26.72 -11.56
CA TYR A 678 5.51 26.94 -10.26
C TYR A 678 6.72 26.06 -9.94
N THR A 679 7.44 25.59 -10.96
CA THR A 679 8.67 24.78 -10.77
C THR A 679 9.87 25.56 -10.22
N ASP A 680 9.72 26.86 -10.00
CA ASP A 680 10.75 27.74 -9.44
C ASP A 680 10.69 27.87 -7.91
N GLY A 681 9.77 27.14 -7.25
CA GLY A 681 9.58 27.19 -5.79
C GLY A 681 8.95 28.50 -5.30
N SER A 682 8.45 29.35 -6.22
CA SER A 682 7.89 30.66 -5.88
C SER A 682 6.51 30.61 -5.21
N ASN A 683 5.82 29.47 -5.30
CA ASN A 683 4.49 29.27 -4.76
C ASN A 683 4.53 28.27 -3.59
N PRO A 684 4.22 28.69 -2.34
CA PRO A 684 4.27 27.82 -1.17
C PRO A 684 3.19 26.73 -1.16
N ASN A 685 2.18 26.81 -2.04
CA ASN A 685 1.21 25.73 -2.23
C ASN A 685 1.74 24.60 -3.14
N TYR A 686 2.80 24.87 -3.93
CA TYR A 686 3.36 23.95 -4.92
C TYR A 686 4.88 24.09 -5.00
N LEU A 687 5.59 23.73 -3.93
CA LEU A 687 7.04 23.93 -3.85
C LEU A 687 7.81 23.20 -4.96
N LYS A 688 7.35 22.01 -5.35
CA LYS A 688 7.91 21.22 -6.45
C LYS A 688 7.25 21.49 -7.81
N GLY A 689 6.32 22.45 -7.86
CA GLY A 689 5.47 22.72 -9.01
C GLY A 689 4.23 21.83 -9.09
N ILE A 690 3.34 22.15 -10.04
CA ILE A 690 2.11 21.42 -10.31
C ILE A 690 1.99 21.08 -11.80
N CYS A 691 1.60 19.84 -12.08
CA CYS A 691 1.40 19.34 -13.43
C CYS A 691 -0.02 19.63 -13.92
N MET A 692 -0.12 20.34 -15.05
CA MET A 692 -1.39 20.68 -15.72
C MET A 692 -1.81 19.63 -16.74
N SER A 693 -0.92 18.71 -17.15
CA SER A 693 -1.25 17.62 -18.07
C SER A 693 -2.18 16.59 -17.42
N PRO A 694 -3.09 15.97 -18.19
CA PRO A 694 -3.91 14.86 -17.70
C PRO A 694 -3.02 13.70 -17.24
N ALA A 695 -3.47 13.02 -16.18
CA ALA A 695 -2.93 11.70 -15.84
C ALA A 695 -3.50 10.66 -16.82
N ILE A 696 -2.84 9.50 -16.92
CA ILE A 696 -3.37 8.40 -17.73
C ILE A 696 -4.58 7.82 -17.02
N ASN A 697 -5.78 7.96 -17.59
CA ASN A 697 -7.00 7.34 -17.08
C ASN A 697 -7.08 5.88 -17.55
N ILE A 698 -6.59 4.95 -16.74
CA ILE A 698 -6.47 3.56 -17.15
C ILE A 698 -7.81 2.82 -17.17
N SER A 699 -8.76 3.25 -16.34
CA SER A 699 -10.12 2.70 -16.29
C SER A 699 -11.11 3.47 -17.17
N GLY A 700 -10.72 4.62 -17.73
CA GLY A 700 -11.53 5.45 -18.61
C GLY A 700 -12.20 4.63 -19.70
N SER A 701 -13.46 4.95 -19.97
CA SER A 701 -14.30 4.18 -20.88
C SER A 701 -15.32 5.04 -21.61
N THR A 702 -15.44 4.82 -22.92
CA THR A 702 -16.50 5.42 -23.76
C THR A 702 -17.81 4.63 -23.65
N ILE A 703 -18.93 5.29 -23.34
CA ILE A 703 -20.26 4.68 -23.33
C ILE A 703 -20.78 4.48 -24.77
N LYS A 704 -21.07 3.24 -25.15
CA LYS A 704 -21.69 2.93 -26.45
C LYS A 704 -23.20 3.00 -26.40
N THR A 705 -23.82 2.40 -25.38
CA THR A 705 -25.28 2.38 -25.21
C THR A 705 -25.66 2.49 -23.74
N CYS A 706 -26.69 3.26 -23.45
CA CYS A 706 -27.33 3.36 -22.13
C CYS A 706 -28.87 3.26 -22.27
N THR A 707 -29.58 3.21 -21.15
CA THR A 707 -31.07 3.09 -21.14
C THR A 707 -31.81 4.25 -21.80
N VAL A 708 -31.14 5.39 -22.01
CA VAL A 708 -31.74 6.61 -22.57
C VAL A 708 -31.25 6.94 -23.99
N GLY A 709 -30.26 6.22 -24.52
CA GLY A 709 -29.64 6.57 -25.80
C GLY A 709 -28.42 5.75 -26.19
N THR A 710 -27.69 6.26 -27.18
CA THR A 710 -26.46 5.66 -27.72
C THR A 710 -25.41 6.75 -27.87
N GLY A 711 -24.14 6.40 -27.65
CA GLY A 711 -23.00 7.32 -27.68
C GLY A 711 -22.75 8.01 -26.35
N ASN A 712 -21.50 8.44 -26.15
CA ASN A 712 -20.99 8.92 -24.87
C ASN A 712 -21.69 10.22 -24.48
N GLU A 713 -21.66 11.21 -25.39
CA GLU A 713 -22.26 12.53 -25.16
C GLU A 713 -23.72 12.45 -24.70
N GLN A 714 -24.54 11.62 -25.38
CA GLN A 714 -25.97 11.51 -25.07
C GLN A 714 -26.20 10.84 -23.71
N CYS A 715 -25.40 9.83 -23.39
CA CYS A 715 -25.52 9.09 -22.13
C CYS A 715 -25.00 9.91 -20.94
N ALA A 716 -23.82 10.52 -21.06
CA ALA A 716 -23.23 11.37 -20.03
C ALA A 716 -24.08 12.62 -19.75
N ALA A 717 -24.67 13.24 -20.78
CA ALA A 717 -25.62 14.36 -20.60
C ALA A 717 -26.91 13.99 -19.85
N ALA A 718 -27.21 12.69 -19.69
CA ALA A 718 -28.33 12.21 -18.90
C ALA A 718 -27.97 11.89 -17.45
N PHE A 719 -26.69 12.04 -17.06
CA PHE A 719 -26.26 11.82 -15.68
C PHE A 719 -27.00 12.78 -14.74
N PRO A 720 -27.79 12.27 -13.79
CA PRO A 720 -28.69 13.12 -13.02
C PRO A 720 -27.98 13.73 -11.81
N VAL A 721 -27.32 14.85 -12.04
CA VAL A 721 -26.63 15.66 -11.03
C VAL A 721 -27.25 17.06 -10.99
N ALA A 722 -27.40 17.62 -9.78
CA ALA A 722 -27.89 18.97 -9.57
C ALA A 722 -26.78 20.02 -9.81
N ASP A 723 -27.17 21.29 -9.92
CA ASP A 723 -26.25 22.41 -10.16
C ASP A 723 -25.20 22.59 -9.04
N ASP A 724 -25.44 22.00 -7.86
CA ASP A 724 -24.54 22.01 -6.70
C ASP A 724 -23.65 20.75 -6.61
N GLY A 725 -23.71 19.85 -7.60
CA GLY A 725 -22.95 18.59 -7.64
C GLY A 725 -23.57 17.45 -6.84
N THR A 726 -24.74 17.64 -6.23
CA THR A 726 -25.45 16.58 -5.51
C THR A 726 -26.29 15.70 -6.44
N ILE A 727 -26.51 14.45 -6.04
CA ILE A 727 -27.51 13.59 -6.69
C ILE A 727 -28.87 13.91 -6.05
N PRO A 728 -29.92 14.25 -6.82
CA PRO A 728 -31.22 14.56 -6.26
C PRO A 728 -31.80 13.41 -5.40
N ASP A 729 -32.11 13.69 -4.14
CA ASP A 729 -32.65 12.73 -3.15
C ASP A 729 -33.93 11.99 -3.61
N GLU A 730 -34.66 12.59 -4.54
CA GLU A 730 -35.92 12.06 -5.09
C GLU A 730 -35.74 10.99 -6.17
N LEU A 731 -34.51 10.77 -6.65
CA LEU A 731 -34.19 9.74 -7.64
C LEU A 731 -33.90 8.40 -6.96
N SER A 732 -34.77 7.41 -7.18
CA SER A 732 -34.46 6.05 -6.78
C SER A 732 -33.42 5.42 -7.73
N VAL A 733 -32.70 4.40 -7.25
CA VAL A 733 -31.73 3.63 -8.06
C VAL A 733 -32.35 3.09 -9.36
N ASP A 734 -33.65 2.74 -9.34
CA ASP A 734 -34.37 2.25 -10.53
C ASP A 734 -34.64 3.35 -11.57
N GLN A 735 -34.62 4.62 -11.16
CA GLN A 735 -34.82 5.77 -12.05
C GLN A 735 -33.51 6.30 -12.64
N PHE A 736 -32.36 5.87 -12.09
CA PHE A 736 -31.04 6.26 -12.57
C PHE A 736 -30.77 5.64 -13.96
N PRO A 737 -30.29 6.41 -14.96
CA PRO A 737 -29.87 5.85 -16.25
C PRO A 737 -28.79 4.79 -16.08
N LYS A 738 -28.79 3.76 -16.92
CA LYS A 738 -27.85 2.64 -16.82
C LYS A 738 -27.06 2.50 -18.10
N VAL A 739 -25.74 2.38 -17.98
CA VAL A 739 -24.84 1.97 -19.04
C VAL A 739 -25.06 0.50 -19.32
N LEU A 740 -25.24 0.15 -20.59
CA LEU A 740 -25.53 -1.21 -21.05
C LEU A 740 -24.34 -1.80 -21.83
N GLU A 741 -23.65 -0.97 -22.61
CA GLU A 741 -22.49 -1.38 -23.41
C GLU A 741 -21.46 -0.25 -23.44
N TRP A 742 -20.17 -0.59 -23.31
CA TRP A 742 -19.05 0.35 -23.19
C TRP A 742 -17.85 -0.12 -24.02
N ARG A 743 -16.88 0.76 -24.26
CA ARG A 743 -15.60 0.50 -24.90
C ARG A 743 -14.47 1.14 -24.10
N GLN A 744 -13.25 0.64 -24.29
CA GLN A 744 -12.09 1.48 -24.06
C GLN A 744 -11.42 1.76 -25.40
N CYS A 745 -11.25 3.02 -25.74
CA CYS A 745 -10.84 3.49 -27.06
C CYS A 745 -9.39 4.00 -27.05
N ASP A 746 -8.69 3.85 -28.18
CA ASP A 746 -7.30 4.31 -28.38
C ASP A 746 -7.19 5.58 -29.22
N GLY A 747 -8.33 6.19 -29.58
CA GLY A 747 -8.40 7.35 -30.46
C GLY A 747 -8.02 7.08 -31.93
N LEU A 748 -7.58 5.87 -32.28
CA LEU A 748 -6.98 5.56 -33.57
C LEU A 748 -7.73 4.42 -34.31
N ALA A 749 -7.97 3.29 -33.65
CA ALA A 749 -8.59 2.13 -34.23
C ALA A 749 -10.08 2.35 -34.50
N ALA A 750 -10.57 1.89 -35.65
CA ALA A 750 -11.98 2.01 -36.03
C ALA A 750 -12.87 0.99 -35.28
N ILE A 751 -12.97 1.14 -33.96
CA ILE A 751 -13.73 0.28 -33.05
C ILE A 751 -15.19 0.76 -33.02
N ASP A 752 -16.13 -0.18 -33.22
CA ASP A 752 -17.56 0.11 -33.13
C ASP A 752 -17.97 0.54 -31.72
N GLY A 753 -18.51 1.75 -31.60
CA GLY A 753 -18.88 2.39 -30.33
C GLY A 753 -17.88 3.42 -29.84
N CYS A 754 -16.67 3.49 -30.40
CA CYS A 754 -15.73 4.56 -30.13
C CYS A 754 -16.06 5.80 -30.97
N GLU A 755 -15.94 6.98 -30.37
CA GLU A 755 -16.30 8.26 -31.00
C GLU A 755 -15.07 8.97 -31.60
N ASN A 756 -14.20 8.22 -32.29
CA ASN A 756 -12.88 8.67 -32.76
C ASN A 756 -12.86 9.88 -33.72
N SER A 757 -14.03 10.32 -34.19
CA SER A 757 -14.17 11.55 -34.99
C SER A 757 -14.33 12.82 -34.16
N VAL A 758 -14.58 12.65 -32.86
CA VAL A 758 -14.80 13.71 -31.87
C VAL A 758 -13.61 13.74 -30.93
N ASP A 759 -13.24 12.59 -30.38
CA ASP A 759 -12.03 12.38 -29.60
C ASP A 759 -10.98 11.64 -30.46
N THR A 760 -9.77 12.18 -30.56
CA THR A 760 -8.68 11.55 -31.34
C THR A 760 -7.53 11.05 -30.48
N THR A 761 -7.63 11.19 -29.16
CA THR A 761 -6.62 10.77 -28.18
C THR A 761 -7.03 9.47 -27.48
N GLY A 762 -8.32 9.14 -27.47
CA GLY A 762 -8.86 7.94 -26.84
C GLY A 762 -9.05 8.13 -25.33
N ASP A 763 -9.47 7.07 -24.65
CA ASP A 763 -9.96 7.22 -23.27
C ASP A 763 -8.83 7.37 -22.22
N LEU A 764 -7.56 7.40 -22.65
CA LEU A 764 -6.40 7.43 -21.73
C LEU A 764 -6.10 8.82 -21.20
N ASP A 765 -6.57 9.90 -21.82
CA ASP A 765 -6.44 11.27 -21.29
C ASP A 765 -7.79 11.86 -20.83
N ASP A 766 -8.83 11.02 -20.80
CA ASP A 766 -10.16 11.36 -20.31
C ASP A 766 -10.13 11.83 -18.86
N GLN A 767 -10.91 12.87 -18.59
CA GLN A 767 -11.22 13.29 -17.24
C GLN A 767 -12.19 12.28 -16.59
N SER A 768 -12.20 12.20 -15.25
CA SER A 768 -13.01 11.19 -14.54
C SER A 768 -14.53 11.34 -14.69
N TRP A 769 -14.99 12.43 -15.33
CA TRP A 769 -16.40 12.67 -15.64
C TRP A 769 -16.77 12.39 -17.10
N GLU A 770 -15.84 11.96 -17.96
CA GLU A 770 -16.15 11.68 -19.37
C GLU A 770 -17.16 10.51 -19.47
N ASN A 771 -16.97 9.48 -18.63
CA ASN A 771 -18.01 8.56 -18.23
C ASN A 771 -18.36 8.75 -16.75
N PRO A 772 -19.41 9.52 -16.42
CA PRO A 772 -19.73 9.82 -15.02
C PRO A 772 -20.43 8.67 -14.28
N PHE A 773 -20.68 7.52 -14.95
CA PHE A 773 -21.46 6.42 -14.38
C PHE A 773 -20.61 5.35 -13.70
N ASP A 774 -19.33 5.23 -14.04
CA ASP A 774 -18.54 4.07 -13.67
C ASP A 774 -17.79 4.24 -12.35
N VAL A 775 -17.30 3.12 -11.82
CA VAL A 775 -16.51 3.11 -10.60
C VAL A 775 -15.48 2.00 -10.62
N ALA A 776 -14.24 2.35 -10.30
CA ALA A 776 -13.14 1.41 -10.17
C ALA A 776 -12.64 1.29 -8.73
N LYS A 777 -12.12 0.14 -8.31
CA LYS A 777 -11.47 -0.08 -7.00
C LYS A 777 -10.38 -1.14 -7.10
N GLY A 778 -9.63 -1.32 -6.01
CA GLY A 778 -8.67 -2.42 -5.88
C GLY A 778 -7.52 -2.40 -6.88
N HIS A 779 -7.18 -1.22 -7.41
CA HIS A 779 -6.14 -1.06 -8.43
C HIS A 779 -4.75 -1.40 -7.92
N ARG A 780 -3.96 -2.10 -8.74
CA ARG A 780 -2.61 -2.55 -8.41
C ARG A 780 -1.87 -3.06 -9.65
N GLY A 781 -0.56 -3.23 -9.58
CA GLY A 781 0.23 -3.70 -10.71
C GLY A 781 1.72 -3.81 -10.44
N PHE A 782 2.46 -4.41 -11.38
CA PHE A 782 3.93 -4.47 -11.33
C PHE A 782 4.59 -4.00 -12.63
N LEU A 783 5.88 -3.69 -12.52
CA LEU A 783 6.75 -3.31 -13.63
C LEU A 783 7.87 -4.34 -13.83
N TYR A 784 8.27 -4.60 -15.07
CA TYR A 784 9.56 -5.23 -15.37
C TYR A 784 10.15 -4.58 -16.62
N GLY A 785 10.98 -3.56 -16.40
CA GLY A 785 11.40 -2.65 -17.47
C GLY A 785 10.19 -1.89 -18.04
N ASP A 786 9.99 -1.97 -19.35
CA ASP A 786 8.86 -1.39 -20.07
C ASP A 786 7.57 -2.21 -19.97
N TYR A 787 7.63 -3.43 -19.42
CA TYR A 787 6.43 -4.23 -19.19
C TYR A 787 5.67 -3.71 -17.98
N VAL A 788 4.43 -3.28 -18.20
CA VAL A 788 3.50 -2.83 -17.17
C VAL A 788 2.32 -3.80 -17.15
N MET A 789 2.02 -4.36 -15.98
CA MET A 789 0.78 -5.09 -15.74
C MET A 789 -0.04 -4.33 -14.71
N MET A 790 -1.25 -3.91 -15.10
CA MET A 790 -2.22 -3.25 -14.23
C MET A 790 -3.49 -4.08 -14.12
N MET A 791 -4.05 -4.17 -12.91
CA MET A 791 -5.34 -4.78 -12.66
C MET A 791 -6.19 -3.89 -11.74
N TYR A 792 -7.50 -3.94 -11.92
CA TYR A 792 -8.47 -3.19 -11.11
C TYR A 792 -9.85 -3.81 -11.22
N ALA A 793 -10.65 -3.70 -10.17
CA ALA A 793 -12.05 -4.05 -10.20
C ALA A 793 -12.85 -2.86 -10.74
N TRP A 794 -13.79 -3.06 -11.65
CA TRP A 794 -14.55 -1.99 -12.29
C TRP A 794 -16.01 -2.38 -12.52
N SER A 795 -16.91 -1.39 -12.41
CA SER A 795 -18.33 -1.52 -12.68
C SER A 795 -18.82 -0.34 -13.53
N PRO A 796 -19.61 -0.58 -14.59
CA PRO A 796 -20.14 0.48 -15.46
C PRO A 796 -21.25 1.32 -14.81
N ASN A 797 -21.83 0.89 -13.68
CA ASN A 797 -22.93 1.59 -13.01
C ASN A 797 -22.72 1.69 -11.50
N TRP A 798 -21.98 2.71 -11.07
CA TRP A 798 -21.75 3.08 -9.68
C TRP A 798 -23.02 3.04 -8.82
N GLN A 799 -24.09 3.74 -9.23
CA GLN A 799 -25.29 3.89 -8.40
C GLN A 799 -26.04 2.57 -8.19
N SER A 800 -26.03 1.68 -9.19
CA SER A 800 -26.63 0.35 -9.04
C SER A 800 -25.75 -0.55 -8.18
N ASN A 801 -24.43 -0.45 -8.34
CA ASN A 801 -23.45 -1.20 -7.56
C ASN A 801 -23.45 -0.78 -6.07
N ALA A 802 -23.68 0.49 -5.75
CA ALA A 802 -23.75 1.02 -4.37
C ALA A 802 -24.87 0.39 -3.50
N VAL A 803 -25.84 -0.30 -4.10
CA VAL A 803 -26.92 -1.02 -3.40
C VAL A 803 -26.97 -2.50 -3.76
N GLY A 804 -25.91 -3.04 -4.37
CA GLY A 804 -25.82 -4.46 -4.72
C GLY A 804 -26.70 -4.89 -5.91
N ASN A 805 -27.13 -3.96 -6.75
CA ASN A 805 -27.94 -4.24 -7.95
C ASN A 805 -27.11 -4.36 -9.23
N ASP A 806 -25.81 -4.09 -9.15
CA ASP A 806 -24.78 -4.33 -10.19
C ASP A 806 -23.50 -4.81 -9.50
N HIS A 807 -22.50 -5.30 -10.24
CA HIS A 807 -21.28 -5.89 -9.67
C HIS A 807 -20.00 -5.28 -10.24
N TYR A 808 -18.91 -5.49 -9.51
CA TYR A 808 -17.56 -5.31 -10.02
C TYR A 808 -17.11 -6.56 -10.77
N ASN A 809 -16.49 -6.37 -11.92
CA ASN A 809 -15.65 -7.37 -12.59
C ASN A 809 -14.17 -7.01 -12.39
N LEU A 810 -13.29 -8.02 -12.38
CA LEU A 810 -11.86 -7.83 -12.36
C LEU A 810 -11.35 -7.61 -13.79
N TYR A 811 -10.57 -6.56 -14.01
CA TYR A 811 -9.99 -6.22 -15.30
C TYR A 811 -8.46 -6.17 -15.23
N GLN A 812 -7.82 -6.43 -16.37
CA GLN A 812 -6.38 -6.26 -16.57
C GLN A 812 -6.06 -5.45 -17.83
N ARG A 813 -5.03 -4.61 -17.74
CA ARG A 813 -4.39 -3.93 -18.88
C ARG A 813 -2.88 -4.14 -18.84
N ARG A 814 -2.26 -4.15 -20.02
CA ARG A 814 -0.82 -4.36 -20.17
C ARG A 814 -0.19 -3.38 -21.16
N SER A 815 1.04 -3.00 -20.88
CA SER A 815 1.87 -2.18 -21.76
C SER A 815 3.27 -2.79 -21.87
N PHE A 816 3.93 -2.54 -22.99
CA PHE A 816 5.25 -3.07 -23.34
C PHE A 816 6.22 -1.97 -23.85
N ASP A 817 5.84 -0.72 -23.66
CA ASP A 817 6.58 0.49 -24.04
C ASP A 817 6.60 1.53 -22.90
N GLY A 818 6.50 1.03 -21.66
CA GLY A 818 6.57 1.86 -20.46
C GLY A 818 5.27 2.59 -20.12
N GLY A 819 4.12 2.12 -20.64
CA GLY A 819 2.79 2.70 -20.39
C GLY A 819 2.35 3.76 -21.39
N LEU A 820 3.02 3.87 -22.54
CA LEU A 820 2.63 4.78 -23.62
C LEU A 820 1.44 4.20 -24.42
N THR A 821 1.47 2.91 -24.69
CA THR A 821 0.38 2.19 -25.37
C THR A 821 0.00 0.93 -24.60
N TRP A 822 -1.25 0.50 -24.78
CA TRP A 822 -1.84 -0.64 -24.06
C TRP A 822 -2.28 -1.71 -25.04
N THR A 823 -1.56 -2.83 -25.06
CA THR A 823 -1.59 -3.80 -26.16
C THR A 823 -1.57 -5.24 -25.65
N THR A 824 -1.90 -6.18 -26.54
CA THR A 824 -1.54 -7.60 -26.35
C THR A 824 -0.03 -7.78 -26.38
N THR A 825 0.47 -8.95 -25.95
CA THR A 825 1.92 -9.22 -26.00
C THR A 825 2.46 -9.05 -27.43
N PRO A 826 3.49 -8.20 -27.65
CA PRO A 826 4.08 -8.05 -28.97
C PRO A 826 4.86 -9.31 -29.37
N SER A 827 4.92 -9.60 -30.66
CA SER A 827 5.69 -10.76 -31.19
C SER A 827 7.20 -10.72 -30.89
N SER A 828 7.75 -9.56 -30.49
CA SER A 828 9.14 -9.40 -30.07
C SER A 828 9.38 -9.72 -28.59
N TRP A 829 8.31 -9.82 -27.79
CA TRP A 829 8.37 -10.19 -26.38
C TRP A 829 8.14 -11.68 -26.26
N CYS A 830 9.16 -12.40 -25.82
CA CYS A 830 9.16 -13.85 -25.71
C CYS A 830 9.61 -14.30 -24.33
N ASP A 831 9.05 -15.39 -23.84
CA ASP A 831 9.56 -16.05 -22.63
C ASP A 831 10.91 -16.74 -22.87
N ALA A 832 11.48 -17.33 -21.82
CA ALA A 832 12.75 -18.05 -21.87
C ALA A 832 12.72 -19.28 -22.81
N TYR A 833 11.53 -19.78 -23.16
CA TYR A 833 11.32 -20.92 -24.05
C TYR A 833 11.02 -20.50 -25.50
N GLY A 834 10.96 -19.20 -25.78
CA GLY A 834 10.67 -18.64 -27.10
C GLY A 834 9.18 -18.57 -27.44
N VAL A 835 8.29 -18.68 -26.45
CA VAL A 835 6.86 -18.39 -26.61
C VAL A 835 6.68 -16.88 -26.61
N CYS A 836 6.33 -16.33 -27.76
CA CYS A 836 6.13 -14.90 -27.96
C CYS A 836 4.64 -14.57 -28.10
N GLY A 837 4.31 -13.29 -28.11
CA GLY A 837 2.94 -12.85 -28.39
C GLY A 837 2.44 -13.32 -29.76
N ASP A 838 1.28 -13.99 -29.77
CA ASP A 838 0.59 -14.49 -30.99
C ASP A 838 -0.81 -13.85 -31.16
N GLY A 839 -1.18 -12.93 -30.26
CA GLY A 839 -2.55 -12.40 -30.15
C GLY A 839 -3.46 -13.30 -29.32
N LEU A 840 -4.70 -12.87 -29.13
CA LEU A 840 -5.66 -13.59 -28.28
C LEU A 840 -7.11 -13.26 -28.62
N ASP A 841 -8.00 -14.16 -28.19
CA ASP A 841 -9.43 -13.94 -28.13
C ASP A 841 -9.87 -13.67 -26.67
N ALA A 842 -10.55 -12.55 -26.43
CA ALA A 842 -11.05 -12.15 -25.12
C ALA A 842 -12.58 -12.10 -25.10
N LEU A 843 -13.19 -12.80 -24.13
CA LEU A 843 -14.63 -12.79 -23.90
C LEU A 843 -15.02 -11.62 -22.97
N GLU A 844 -16.10 -10.92 -23.31
CA GLU A 844 -16.72 -9.87 -22.51
C GLU A 844 -18.22 -10.11 -22.39
N TYR A 845 -18.81 -9.71 -21.26
CA TYR A 845 -20.25 -9.76 -21.02
C TYR A 845 -20.81 -8.35 -20.84
N TYR A 846 -21.40 -7.80 -21.90
CA TYR A 846 -22.16 -6.55 -21.82
C TYR A 846 -23.59 -6.81 -21.34
N TYR A 847 -24.29 -5.77 -20.90
CA TYR A 847 -25.71 -5.91 -20.53
C TYR A 847 -26.62 -5.98 -21.76
N GLY A 848 -27.74 -6.67 -21.60
CA GLY A 848 -28.86 -6.71 -22.56
C GLY A 848 -29.70 -5.43 -22.51
N GLU A 849 -31.03 -5.59 -22.41
CA GLU A 849 -31.93 -4.44 -22.25
C GLU A 849 -31.97 -3.94 -20.80
N THR A 850 -31.56 -4.77 -19.84
CA THR A 850 -31.52 -4.47 -18.41
C THR A 850 -30.31 -5.11 -17.73
N ILE A 851 -29.85 -4.54 -16.61
CA ILE A 851 -28.81 -5.16 -15.77
C ILE A 851 -29.21 -6.58 -15.37
N GLY A 852 -28.25 -7.50 -15.42
CA GLY A 852 -28.44 -8.93 -15.16
C GLY A 852 -28.81 -9.76 -16.39
N GLU A 853 -29.26 -9.14 -17.49
CA GLU A 853 -29.22 -9.79 -18.81
C GLU A 853 -27.82 -9.61 -19.40
N PHE A 854 -27.23 -10.68 -19.95
CA PHE A 854 -25.87 -10.63 -20.50
C PHE A 854 -25.84 -10.96 -21.98
N VAL A 855 -24.99 -10.25 -22.71
CA VAL A 855 -24.71 -10.43 -24.13
C VAL A 855 -23.21 -10.72 -24.29
N PRO A 856 -22.82 -11.96 -24.62
CA PRO A 856 -21.41 -12.27 -24.83
C PRO A 856 -20.88 -11.60 -26.10
N PHE A 857 -19.69 -11.03 -26.02
CA PHE A 857 -18.93 -10.48 -27.12
C PHE A 857 -17.50 -11.02 -27.09
N VAL A 858 -16.97 -11.44 -28.23
CA VAL A 858 -15.58 -11.92 -28.33
C VAL A 858 -14.77 -10.91 -29.12
N TRP A 859 -13.76 -10.36 -28.49
CA TRP A 859 -12.72 -9.55 -29.10
C TRP A 859 -11.61 -10.46 -29.61
N THR A 860 -11.09 -10.17 -30.81
CA THR A 860 -9.94 -10.87 -31.38
C THR A 860 -8.87 -9.83 -31.67
N TYR A 861 -7.70 -10.03 -31.09
CA TYR A 861 -6.55 -9.13 -31.23
C TYR A 861 -5.37 -9.90 -31.81
N GLY A 862 -4.65 -9.29 -32.75
CA GLY A 862 -3.32 -9.73 -33.15
C GLY A 862 -2.26 -9.40 -32.09
N ALA A 863 -1.05 -9.93 -32.25
CA ALA A 863 0.08 -9.63 -31.36
C ALA A 863 0.51 -8.15 -31.44
N GLY A 864 0.65 -7.49 -30.29
CA GLY A 864 1.00 -6.08 -30.17
C GLY A 864 -0.08 -5.10 -30.68
N GLU A 865 -1.31 -5.58 -30.90
CA GLU A 865 -2.45 -4.72 -31.22
C GLU A 865 -3.04 -4.11 -29.95
N PHE A 866 -3.69 -2.95 -30.08
CA PHE A 866 -4.41 -2.31 -28.97
C PHE A 866 -5.41 -3.28 -28.34
N GLU A 867 -5.33 -3.41 -27.02
CA GLU A 867 -6.20 -4.27 -26.21
C GLU A 867 -6.98 -3.39 -25.21
N GLN A 868 -8.31 -3.41 -25.30
CA GLN A 868 -9.12 -2.87 -24.21
C GLN A 868 -8.93 -3.73 -22.95
N ALA A 869 -9.17 -3.18 -21.76
CA ALA A 869 -9.03 -3.95 -20.53
C ALA A 869 -9.78 -5.27 -20.60
N ARG A 870 -9.08 -6.35 -20.28
CA ARG A 870 -9.64 -7.69 -20.35
C ARG A 870 -10.40 -8.01 -19.07
N ASN A 871 -11.68 -8.33 -19.18
CA ASN A 871 -12.47 -8.87 -18.09
C ASN A 871 -11.96 -10.28 -17.73
N LEU A 872 -11.37 -10.39 -16.55
CA LEU A 872 -10.73 -11.59 -16.03
C LEU A 872 -11.67 -12.47 -15.21
N SER A 873 -12.62 -11.88 -14.50
CA SER A 873 -13.53 -12.65 -13.63
C SER A 873 -14.74 -13.18 -14.37
N LEU A 874 -15.12 -12.55 -15.49
CA LEU A 874 -16.27 -12.92 -16.32
C LEU A 874 -17.58 -13.08 -15.53
N LEU A 875 -17.72 -12.39 -14.39
CA LEU A 875 -18.93 -12.43 -13.59
C LEU A 875 -20.07 -11.84 -14.41
N HIS A 876 -21.19 -12.57 -14.40
CA HIS A 876 -22.44 -12.17 -15.03
C HIS A 876 -23.60 -12.36 -14.03
N GLY A 877 -24.55 -11.43 -14.02
CA GLY A 877 -25.61 -11.36 -13.03
C GLY A 877 -25.46 -10.13 -12.14
N ASN A 878 -25.96 -10.17 -10.91
CA ASN A 878 -25.83 -9.05 -9.95
C ASN A 878 -25.74 -9.51 -8.48
N LYS A 879 -25.57 -10.81 -8.23
CA LYS A 879 -25.54 -11.37 -6.87
C LYS A 879 -24.15 -11.55 -6.30
N VAL A 880 -23.15 -11.63 -7.17
CA VAL A 880 -21.76 -11.86 -6.80
C VAL A 880 -20.94 -10.72 -7.38
N THR A 881 -20.02 -10.19 -6.59
CA THR A 881 -19.17 -9.06 -6.96
C THR A 881 -17.72 -9.36 -6.64
N ILE A 882 -16.78 -8.67 -7.30
CA ILE A 882 -15.37 -8.74 -6.92
C ILE A 882 -15.09 -7.83 -5.72
N LEU A 883 -14.40 -8.39 -4.72
CA LEU A 883 -13.91 -7.68 -3.55
C LEU A 883 -12.48 -7.19 -3.79
N ASP A 884 -11.50 -7.72 -3.06
CA ASP A 884 -10.11 -7.31 -3.16
C ASP A 884 -9.28 -8.31 -3.97
N PRO A 885 -8.83 -7.96 -5.19
CA PRO A 885 -7.90 -8.81 -5.91
C PRO A 885 -6.53 -8.85 -5.24
N ARG A 886 -5.64 -9.76 -5.62
CA ARG A 886 -4.22 -9.81 -5.23
C ARG A 886 -3.40 -10.35 -6.38
N TYR A 887 -2.09 -10.10 -6.35
CA TYR A 887 -1.19 -10.56 -7.39
C TYR A 887 0.21 -10.75 -6.83
N SER A 888 1.01 -11.53 -7.54
CA SER A 888 2.45 -11.57 -7.33
C SER A 888 3.16 -11.67 -8.67
N PRO A 889 4.12 -10.79 -8.97
CA PRO A 889 5.10 -11.09 -10.00
C PRO A 889 6.06 -12.18 -9.51
N PRO A 890 6.79 -12.82 -10.42
CA PRO A 890 7.82 -13.77 -10.05
C PRO A 890 8.89 -13.10 -9.17
N GLY A 891 9.34 -13.82 -8.15
CA GLY A 891 10.23 -13.27 -7.11
C GLY A 891 9.54 -12.31 -6.14
N GLY A 892 8.19 -12.28 -6.11
CA GLY A 892 7.39 -11.42 -5.24
C GLY A 892 7.47 -9.94 -5.59
N LEU A 893 6.92 -9.07 -4.75
CA LEU A 893 6.96 -7.60 -4.97
C LEU A 893 8.38 -7.02 -4.99
N LYS A 894 9.37 -7.76 -4.48
CA LYS A 894 10.80 -7.45 -4.57
C LYS A 894 11.41 -7.81 -5.92
N GLN A 895 10.76 -8.69 -6.67
CA GLN A 895 11.22 -9.21 -7.96
C GLN A 895 12.66 -9.71 -7.87
N TYR A 896 12.90 -10.59 -6.91
CA TYR A 896 14.20 -11.23 -6.76
C TYR A 896 14.61 -11.85 -8.11
N SER A 897 15.74 -11.37 -8.65
CA SER A 897 16.23 -11.82 -9.95
C SER A 897 16.65 -13.29 -9.95
N THR A 898 17.03 -13.80 -8.79
CA THR A 898 17.39 -15.19 -8.49
C THR A 898 17.35 -15.40 -6.98
N ILE A 899 17.39 -16.66 -6.54
CA ILE A 899 17.62 -17.02 -5.13
C ILE A 899 19.13 -17.01 -4.85
N ARG A 900 19.53 -16.53 -3.68
CA ARG A 900 20.91 -16.46 -3.22
C ARG A 900 21.37 -17.80 -2.66
N THR A 901 22.66 -18.10 -2.84
CA THR A 901 23.33 -19.26 -2.24
C THR A 901 24.26 -18.88 -1.10
N ASP A 902 24.54 -17.59 -0.91
CA ASP A 902 25.48 -17.06 0.09
C ASP A 902 25.22 -17.60 1.49
N TRP A 903 23.95 -17.68 1.90
CA TRP A 903 23.57 -18.26 3.18
C TRP A 903 23.90 -19.77 3.27
N LEU A 904 23.64 -20.55 2.22
CA LEU A 904 24.00 -21.98 2.19
C LEU A 904 25.53 -22.17 2.19
N ASP A 905 26.23 -21.36 1.40
CA ASP A 905 27.68 -21.41 1.24
C ASP A 905 28.40 -21.06 2.55
N ALA A 906 27.94 -20.01 3.23
CA ALA A 906 28.45 -19.59 4.54
C ALA A 906 28.24 -20.66 5.62
N ASN A 907 27.21 -21.50 5.46
CA ASN A 907 26.78 -22.48 6.45
C ASN A 907 27.02 -23.94 6.03
N ALA A 908 27.73 -24.18 4.93
CA ALA A 908 27.87 -25.50 4.31
C ALA A 908 28.39 -26.59 5.26
N ASP A 909 29.33 -26.25 6.14
CA ASP A 909 29.89 -27.15 7.15
C ASP A 909 28.87 -27.53 8.24
N LEU A 910 27.91 -26.65 8.54
CA LEU A 910 26.87 -26.85 9.56
C LEU A 910 25.70 -27.67 9.01
N ILE A 911 25.38 -27.50 7.72
CA ILE A 911 24.19 -28.11 7.08
C ILE A 911 24.52 -29.21 6.06
N ASN A 912 25.80 -29.59 5.92
CA ASN A 912 26.28 -30.63 5.00
C ASN A 912 25.88 -30.37 3.53
N PHE A 913 25.86 -29.09 3.13
CA PHE A 913 25.67 -28.64 1.75
C PHE A 913 27.00 -28.71 0.98
N THR A 914 26.95 -29.08 -0.31
CA THR A 914 28.12 -29.03 -1.19
C THR A 914 27.92 -27.93 -2.22
N SER A 915 28.68 -26.85 -2.07
CA SER A 915 28.67 -25.68 -2.95
C SER A 915 29.38 -25.99 -4.28
N ASP A 916 28.64 -26.48 -5.27
CA ASP A 916 29.14 -26.58 -6.65
C ASP A 916 28.85 -25.28 -7.46
N ASP A 917 28.55 -24.16 -6.78
CA ASP A 917 28.10 -22.87 -7.36
C ASP A 917 26.80 -22.98 -8.20
N GLU A 918 26.06 -24.09 -8.08
CA GLU A 918 24.78 -24.32 -8.75
C GLU A 918 23.65 -24.26 -7.71
N LEU A 919 22.58 -23.53 -8.03
CA LEU A 919 21.38 -23.51 -7.20
C LEU A 919 20.80 -24.91 -7.05
N PRO A 920 20.26 -25.27 -5.87
CA PRO A 920 19.60 -26.57 -5.68
C PRO A 920 18.54 -26.85 -6.75
N TYR A 921 17.79 -25.84 -7.18
CA TYR A 921 16.72 -25.98 -8.17
C TYR A 921 16.82 -24.95 -9.32
N PRO A 922 16.78 -25.40 -10.60
CA PRO A 922 16.93 -24.51 -11.76
C PRO A 922 15.81 -23.48 -11.97
N ASP A 923 14.62 -23.73 -11.43
CA ASP A 923 13.46 -22.83 -11.51
C ASP A 923 13.66 -21.52 -10.73
N ASP A 924 14.67 -21.45 -9.88
CA ASP A 924 15.00 -20.29 -9.06
C ASP A 924 16.25 -19.52 -9.58
N ALA A 925 16.83 -19.96 -10.71
CA ALA A 925 18.06 -19.42 -11.29
C ALA A 925 17.90 -18.08 -12.01
N ALA A 926 16.69 -17.77 -12.49
CA ALA A 926 16.40 -16.50 -13.13
C ALA A 926 14.92 -16.14 -12.99
N ILE A 927 14.64 -14.84 -12.90
CA ILE A 927 13.29 -14.30 -12.95
C ILE A 927 12.66 -14.53 -14.34
N ASP A 928 11.40 -14.96 -14.37
CA ASP A 928 10.62 -15.14 -15.62
C ASP A 928 9.44 -14.17 -15.70
N PRO A 929 9.64 -12.93 -16.19
CA PRO A 929 8.63 -11.87 -16.19
C PRO A 929 7.43 -12.17 -17.10
N SER A 930 7.48 -13.23 -17.91
CA SER A 930 6.36 -13.67 -18.74
C SER A 930 5.24 -14.32 -17.93
N LYS A 931 5.49 -14.63 -16.65
CA LYS A 931 4.56 -15.25 -15.73
C LYS A 931 4.19 -14.32 -14.60
N TYR A 932 3.03 -14.56 -13.99
CA TYR A 932 2.62 -13.94 -12.72
C TYR A 932 1.37 -14.66 -12.18
N TYR A 933 1.07 -14.47 -10.90
CA TYR A 933 -0.09 -15.08 -10.25
C TYR A 933 -1.10 -14.02 -9.86
N LEU A 934 -2.39 -14.34 -10.01
CA LEU A 934 -3.52 -13.50 -9.68
C LEU A 934 -4.45 -14.27 -8.74
N VAL A 935 -5.01 -13.57 -7.76
CA VAL A 935 -6.05 -14.07 -6.87
C VAL A 935 -7.17 -13.04 -6.82
N TYR A 936 -8.41 -13.47 -6.72
CA TYR A 936 -9.50 -12.58 -6.34
C TYR A 936 -10.48 -13.28 -5.41
N GLU A 937 -11.18 -12.44 -4.67
CA GLU A 937 -12.24 -12.80 -3.77
C GLU A 937 -13.59 -12.39 -4.37
N THR A 938 -14.59 -13.28 -4.24
CA THR A 938 -15.98 -12.97 -4.53
C THR A 938 -16.71 -12.53 -3.27
N GLY A 939 -17.72 -11.67 -3.41
CA GLY A 939 -18.57 -11.23 -2.31
C GLY A 939 -20.06 -11.34 -2.61
N ASP A 940 -20.87 -11.54 -1.57
CA ASP A 940 -22.33 -11.55 -1.63
C ASP A 940 -22.85 -10.11 -1.75
N ASN A 941 -23.28 -9.79 -2.97
CA ASN A 941 -23.74 -8.46 -3.30
C ASN A 941 -25.08 -8.10 -2.63
N THR A 942 -25.83 -9.07 -2.09
CA THR A 942 -27.12 -8.82 -1.44
C THR A 942 -27.00 -8.07 -0.12
N THR A 943 -25.80 -8.03 0.45
CA THR A 943 -25.50 -7.38 1.74
C THR A 943 -25.04 -5.93 1.59
N VAL A 944 -24.70 -5.50 0.37
CA VAL A 944 -24.18 -4.15 0.07
C VAL A 944 -25.15 -3.03 0.45
N ALA A 945 -26.45 -3.28 0.41
CA ALA A 945 -27.45 -2.29 0.80
C ALA A 945 -27.43 -1.92 2.30
N VAL A 946 -26.76 -2.73 3.13
CA VAL A 946 -26.66 -2.53 4.59
C VAL A 946 -25.20 -2.49 5.10
N GLY A 947 -24.20 -2.75 4.24
CA GLY A 947 -22.80 -2.84 4.62
C GLY A 947 -21.86 -3.07 3.42
N GLU A 948 -20.66 -3.59 3.67
CA GLU A 948 -19.80 -4.13 2.60
C GLU A 948 -20.33 -5.50 2.15
N ALA A 949 -19.98 -5.94 0.93
CA ALA A 949 -20.33 -7.28 0.48
C ALA A 949 -19.58 -8.32 1.32
N ILE A 950 -20.31 -9.29 1.88
CA ILE A 950 -19.74 -10.38 2.66
C ILE A 950 -18.82 -11.25 1.76
N PRO A 951 -17.56 -11.47 2.13
CA PRO A 951 -16.64 -12.39 1.46
C PRO A 951 -17.21 -13.80 1.29
N LEU A 952 -16.97 -14.42 0.13
CA LEU A 952 -17.44 -15.77 -0.19
C LEU A 952 -16.27 -16.71 -0.49
N ASP A 953 -15.85 -16.78 -1.76
CA ASP A 953 -14.89 -17.75 -2.27
C ASP A 953 -13.62 -17.05 -2.78
N LEU A 954 -12.51 -17.78 -2.80
CA LEU A 954 -11.23 -17.33 -3.35
C LEU A 954 -10.87 -18.10 -4.61
N PHE A 955 -10.54 -17.36 -5.67
CA PHE A 955 -10.15 -17.89 -6.97
C PHE A 955 -8.75 -17.43 -7.36
N TYR A 956 -8.03 -18.23 -8.16
CA TYR A 956 -6.70 -17.90 -8.64
C TYR A 956 -6.47 -18.25 -10.11
N SER A 957 -5.52 -17.58 -10.74
CA SER A 957 -5.02 -17.96 -12.05
C SER A 957 -3.56 -17.57 -12.22
N ARG A 958 -2.84 -18.34 -13.04
CA ARG A 958 -1.48 -18.03 -13.47
C ARG A 958 -1.51 -17.41 -14.87
N GLY A 959 -0.97 -16.20 -14.99
CA GLY A 959 -0.64 -15.58 -16.26
C GLY A 959 0.62 -16.19 -16.85
N THR A 960 0.61 -16.47 -18.15
CA THR A 960 1.77 -16.88 -18.96
C THR A 960 1.77 -16.10 -20.28
N ALA A 961 2.90 -16.09 -21.00
CA ALA A 961 3.08 -15.26 -22.20
C ALA A 961 2.74 -13.78 -21.94
N PHE A 962 3.25 -13.25 -20.82
CA PHE A 962 3.02 -11.90 -20.32
C PHE A 962 1.53 -11.61 -20.09
N GLY A 963 0.71 -12.63 -19.84
CA GLY A 963 -0.72 -12.48 -19.58
C GLY A 963 -1.62 -12.70 -20.79
N ASP A 964 -1.10 -13.11 -21.95
CA ASP A 964 -1.95 -13.49 -23.08
C ASP A 964 -2.75 -14.75 -22.73
N THR A 965 -2.14 -15.66 -21.97
CA THR A 965 -2.78 -16.88 -21.50
C THR A 965 -2.97 -16.85 -19.98
N LEU A 966 -4.18 -17.17 -19.55
CA LEU A 966 -4.57 -17.37 -18.16
C LEU A 966 -5.08 -18.80 -17.98
N GLU A 967 -4.91 -19.33 -16.79
CA GLU A 967 -5.43 -20.64 -16.41
C GLU A 967 -6.93 -20.57 -16.08
N TRP A 968 -7.68 -21.54 -16.61
CA TRP A 968 -9.15 -21.64 -16.51
C TRP A 968 -9.59 -23.06 -16.19
N TYR A 969 -10.70 -23.19 -15.49
CA TYR A 969 -11.35 -24.44 -15.12
C TYR A 969 -12.82 -24.45 -15.58
N ASP A 970 -13.30 -25.64 -15.96
CA ASP A 970 -14.64 -25.86 -16.46
C ASP A 970 -15.56 -26.38 -15.33
N TYR A 971 -16.50 -25.56 -14.87
CA TYR A 971 -17.45 -25.93 -13.81
C TYR A 971 -18.73 -26.51 -14.38
N VAL A 972 -19.23 -27.60 -13.77
CA VAL A 972 -20.53 -28.20 -14.11
C VAL A 972 -21.56 -27.79 -13.04
N ASN A 973 -22.55 -26.99 -13.44
CA ASN A 973 -23.48 -26.35 -12.49
C ASN A 973 -24.61 -27.24 -11.92
N ASP A 974 -24.77 -28.51 -12.35
CA ASP A 974 -25.64 -29.53 -11.73
C ASP A 974 -25.34 -30.93 -12.33
N GLU A 975 -25.40 -32.01 -11.54
CA GLU A 975 -25.31 -33.39 -12.05
C GLU A 975 -26.44 -33.75 -13.03
N ASN A 976 -27.54 -32.97 -13.07
CA ASN A 976 -28.71 -33.22 -13.91
C ASN A 976 -28.95 -32.22 -15.06
N ASP A 977 -28.18 -31.13 -15.17
CA ASP A 977 -28.28 -30.21 -16.31
C ASP A 977 -27.08 -30.40 -17.25
N ASP A 978 -27.31 -31.18 -18.31
CA ASP A 978 -26.37 -31.39 -19.41
C ASP A 978 -25.99 -30.02 -20.04
N ILE A 979 -24.72 -29.62 -19.83
CA ILE A 979 -23.93 -28.72 -20.69
C ILE A 979 -24.24 -27.21 -20.54
N LEU A 980 -24.06 -26.66 -19.34
CA LEU A 980 -23.65 -25.26 -19.17
C LEU A 980 -22.33 -25.25 -18.38
N VAL A 981 -21.23 -25.30 -19.14
CA VAL A 981 -19.88 -25.10 -18.62
C VAL A 981 -19.65 -23.59 -18.52
N GLU A 982 -19.45 -23.09 -17.31
CA GLU A 982 -19.02 -21.70 -17.08
C GLU A 982 -17.51 -21.68 -16.90
N PRO A 983 -16.74 -21.00 -17.76
CA PRO A 983 -15.31 -20.84 -17.55
C PRO A 983 -15.10 -19.94 -16.34
N ARG A 984 -14.46 -20.47 -15.31
CA ARG A 984 -13.98 -19.67 -14.17
C ARG A 984 -12.56 -20.06 -13.83
N TRP A 985 -11.90 -19.23 -13.05
CA TRP A 985 -10.60 -19.56 -12.50
C TRP A 985 -10.70 -20.74 -11.52
N PRO A 986 -9.65 -21.56 -11.38
CA PRO A 986 -9.49 -22.48 -10.25
C PRO A 986 -9.73 -21.80 -8.89
N TRP A 987 -10.10 -22.59 -7.86
CA TRP A 987 -10.35 -22.05 -6.50
C TRP A 987 -9.19 -22.32 -5.55
N LEU A 988 -8.84 -21.31 -4.74
CA LEU A 988 -8.06 -21.49 -3.52
C LEU A 988 -8.94 -22.00 -2.38
N GLU A 989 -10.17 -21.50 -2.27
CA GLU A 989 -11.17 -21.95 -1.29
C GLU A 989 -12.58 -21.73 -1.86
N ASN A 990 -13.45 -22.73 -1.71
CA ASN A 990 -14.83 -22.72 -2.22
C ASN A 990 -15.81 -23.59 -1.39
N ALA A 991 -15.43 -23.95 -0.17
CA ALA A 991 -16.28 -24.74 0.70
C ALA A 991 -17.51 -23.90 1.13
N ALA A 992 -18.71 -24.41 0.84
CA ALA A 992 -19.96 -23.65 1.00
C ALA A 992 -20.30 -23.18 2.42
N GLU A 993 -19.61 -23.68 3.46
CA GLU A 993 -19.79 -23.26 4.86
C GLU A 993 -18.65 -22.37 5.37
N ASP A 994 -17.55 -22.23 4.62
CA ASP A 994 -16.35 -21.50 5.03
C ASP A 994 -16.20 -20.23 4.17
N LEU A 995 -16.40 -19.07 4.78
CA LEU A 995 -16.16 -17.77 4.14
C LEU A 995 -14.66 -17.49 4.12
N SER A 996 -14.17 -16.86 3.06
CA SER A 996 -12.74 -16.60 2.89
C SER A 996 -12.45 -15.25 2.25
N GLY A 997 -11.40 -14.57 2.72
CA GLY A 997 -11.00 -13.27 2.19
C GLY A 997 -9.62 -12.78 2.61
N GLU A 998 -9.29 -11.56 2.19
CA GLU A 998 -8.03 -10.85 2.51
C GLU A 998 -6.74 -11.63 2.13
N ALA A 999 -6.72 -12.35 1.01
CA ALA A 999 -5.55 -13.16 0.64
C ALA A 999 -4.24 -12.34 0.52
N SER A 1000 -3.09 -13.02 0.63
CA SER A 1000 -1.76 -12.50 0.31
C SER A 1000 -0.96 -13.58 -0.41
N VAL A 1001 -0.16 -13.21 -1.41
CA VAL A 1001 0.48 -14.18 -2.31
C VAL A 1001 1.89 -13.77 -2.74
N VAL A 1002 2.80 -14.75 -2.78
CA VAL A 1002 4.19 -14.61 -3.23
C VAL A 1002 4.57 -15.74 -4.20
N MET A 1003 5.39 -15.44 -5.20
CA MET A 1003 5.94 -16.43 -6.14
C MET A 1003 7.47 -16.49 -6.08
N ASN A 1004 8.01 -17.66 -6.44
CA ASN A 1004 9.44 -17.82 -6.68
C ASN A 1004 9.89 -17.15 -8.01
N PRO A 1005 11.20 -16.86 -8.21
CA PRO A 1005 11.70 -16.17 -9.41
C PRO A 1005 11.24 -16.76 -10.76
N GLY A 1006 11.27 -18.09 -10.95
CA GLY A 1006 10.82 -18.69 -12.21
C GLY A 1006 9.30 -18.80 -12.40
N GLY A 1007 8.51 -18.33 -11.42
CA GLY A 1007 7.04 -18.39 -11.43
C GLY A 1007 6.48 -19.82 -11.44
N THR A 1008 7.18 -20.75 -10.79
CA THR A 1008 6.86 -22.18 -10.75
C THR A 1008 6.04 -22.56 -9.51
N PHE A 1009 6.32 -21.91 -8.37
CA PHE A 1009 5.61 -22.08 -7.11
C PHE A 1009 4.98 -20.76 -6.68
N ALA A 1010 3.76 -20.82 -6.18
CA ALA A 1010 3.05 -19.72 -5.56
C ALA A 1010 2.61 -20.14 -4.14
N TYR A 1011 2.78 -19.24 -3.18
CA TYR A 1011 2.41 -19.43 -1.79
C TYR A 1011 1.37 -18.39 -1.42
N SER A 1012 0.22 -18.82 -0.89
CA SER A 1012 -0.87 -17.91 -0.52
C SER A 1012 -1.33 -18.16 0.91
N VAL A 1013 -1.61 -17.09 1.64
CA VAL A 1013 -2.32 -17.11 2.93
C VAL A 1013 -3.61 -16.29 2.79
N TRP A 1014 -4.64 -16.60 3.59
CA TRP A 1014 -5.92 -15.91 3.60
C TRP A 1014 -6.62 -16.11 4.95
N ASN A 1015 -7.59 -15.25 5.26
CA ASN A 1015 -8.46 -15.43 6.42
C ASN A 1015 -9.61 -16.35 6.05
N GLN A 1016 -9.98 -17.25 6.96
CA GLN A 1016 -11.11 -18.17 6.79
C GLN A 1016 -11.93 -18.22 8.07
N TRP A 1017 -13.27 -18.08 7.96
CA TRP A 1017 -14.17 -18.07 9.10
C TRP A 1017 -15.55 -18.66 8.76
N ARG A 1018 -16.40 -18.82 9.78
CA ARG A 1018 -17.79 -19.25 9.65
C ARG A 1018 -18.68 -18.31 10.44
N GLU A 1019 -19.79 -17.86 9.85
CA GLU A 1019 -20.81 -17.13 10.58
C GLU A 1019 -21.67 -18.08 11.45
N GLU A 1020 -21.99 -17.67 12.67
CA GLU A 1020 -22.97 -18.40 13.50
C GLU A 1020 -24.38 -18.29 12.87
N ILE A 1021 -24.95 -19.44 12.49
CA ILE A 1021 -26.29 -19.55 11.86
C ILE A 1021 -27.43 -19.40 12.88
#